data_AF-A0A2D9H015-F1
#
_entry.id   AF-A0A2D9H015-F1
#
_cell.length_a   1.000
_cell.length_b   1.000
_cell.length_c   1.000
_cell.angle_alpha   90.00
_cell.angle_beta   90.00
_cell.angle_gamma   90.00
#
_symmetry.space_group_name_H-M   'P 1'
#
loop_
_entity.id
_entity.type
_entity.pdbx_description
1 polymer ?
#
loop_
_entity_poly.entity_id
_entity_poly.type
_entity_poly.pdbx_seq_one_letter_code
_entity_poly.pdbx_strand_id
1 'polypeptide(L)'
;MAAEQSVLGSMLISKDACAEVSEVLRGTDYYRPAHETIHDAIIDLYGRSEPVDMITVAAELQRRGELERIGGAPYLHTLSANVPIAANAGYYAEIVREKAILRRLVDAGTRIVQIGYAGEGEVDDIVDQAQAEVFKIADKRGGEDYAPLSDIMDGVLDEIEAIGNREAGLYGVPTGFADLDELTNGLHSGQMIIVAARPAMGKALALDTPLPTPSGWTTMGEVQVGDELYDATGRPTRVVAATEVLLDRPCFEVTFSDGTTIVADEQHQWLTETRAAGKSKWAADSQYNRAKNQRITASVVTTAEIAQTVTVGAEGRANHAVLNAAPLAGADAALPLAPYALGAWLGDGHTASARITCETDEIPMLIEGLGLRVEPHGNMLYTLRLPDRGAAGSRNCPDCGNVFHGQYLCASCQAEHGSVQAILRSMGVLGDKHIPTSYLRASEQQRRDLLAGLMDTDGTVVRGVGSCQFAVTNERLADDVYELVVSLGYRCGRTTKTVRGRSEASSTCYILNFSTTDDVFRLHRKHVLHKEERPSSTVRIGKRFITAVRPVTSVPVRCVQVDNDDHLYLAGRSMVPTHNSTLALDFCRAASIHNNLSSVFFSLEMTRSEITMRLLSAEAKVPLNHIRNGNMGDEDWTKLARKMGEVSSAPMFIDDSPNMTMMEIRAKARRLKQRHDLKLIVIDYLQLMTSGKKVESRQLEVSEFSRQIKLLAKELEVPIIALSQLNRGPEQRGDKRPMMSDLRESGCLTADTRLLRADNNAEVTLGDLMQSGAKDVPVWALDERLKLVPRTLTHAFPSGTKQVFEVTLASGRRVQATGNHPFLTYDGWVPLAELVVGSRVGSVRHVPPPMTITPRDTDEIVVLAHLLGDGSFVKRQPIRYASIDEANLTAVTDAARRRFGITAVRDEHAAARVTTLRLPAPFRLARGRRNPIAAWLDEDGLFGLRSHEKFVPDWVFGLPKEQVGLFLRHLWATDGCVHLDEKRGMGRIYYATTSRRLADDVARLLARYNVFTRIKRVRKKGYRDSFHVHVVGAENQLRFCDDIGVHGARGEQVERVATALRDVRPNTNLDTVPQEVWGRVREVLAEQGMTHREFASAMGTSFGGSTMWKHSPSRQRMARVAEVLGDAELEVLATNDIYWDSIASVEPLGEQEVYDATVLGVHNFVANGIALHNSIEQDADMVILLHRDDVYEKESTRPGEADLIVAKHRNGPTRDLTVAFQGHYSRFVDMAH
;
A
#
# COMPACT_ATOMS: atom_id res chain seq x y z
N MET A 1 16.26 -32.05 -42.25
CA MET A 1 16.82 -31.37 -43.43
C MET A 1 16.01 -31.62 -44.69
N ALA A 2 15.88 -32.84 -45.23
CA ALA A 2 15.05 -33.08 -46.41
C ALA A 2 13.57 -32.68 -46.22
N ALA A 3 12.98 -32.98 -45.05
CA ALA A 3 11.61 -32.57 -44.71
C ALA A 3 11.43 -31.04 -44.70
N GLU A 4 12.38 -30.27 -44.15
CA GLU A 4 12.31 -28.80 -44.15
C GLU A 4 12.34 -28.23 -45.58
N GLN A 5 13.18 -28.80 -46.44
CA GLN A 5 13.26 -28.38 -47.84
C GLN A 5 11.98 -28.70 -48.60
N SER A 6 11.37 -29.86 -48.34
CA SER A 6 10.07 -30.24 -48.90
C SER A 6 8.93 -29.34 -48.41
N VAL A 7 8.94 -28.90 -47.15
CA VAL A 7 7.93 -27.96 -46.63
C VAL A 7 8.01 -26.62 -47.34
N LEU A 8 9.18 -25.98 -47.33
CA LEU A 8 9.38 -24.67 -47.96
C LEU A 8 9.15 -24.73 -49.48
N GLY A 9 9.61 -25.81 -50.12
CA GLY A 9 9.36 -26.03 -51.53
C GLY A 9 7.86 -26.16 -51.83
N SER A 10 7.10 -26.90 -51.02
CA SER A 10 5.66 -27.05 -51.21
C SER A 10 4.92 -25.72 -51.06
N MET A 11 5.34 -24.88 -50.10
CA MET A 11 4.80 -23.53 -49.91
C MET A 11 5.11 -22.59 -51.09
N LEU A 12 6.27 -22.75 -51.73
CA LEU A 12 6.64 -21.98 -52.94
C LEU A 12 5.87 -22.41 -54.21
N ILE A 13 5.19 -23.57 -54.18
CA ILE A 13 4.45 -24.13 -55.33
C ILE A 13 2.94 -23.97 -55.15
N SER A 14 2.43 -24.14 -53.92
CA SER A 14 1.00 -24.18 -53.63
C SER A 14 0.63 -23.24 -52.49
N LYS A 15 -0.39 -22.41 -52.73
CA LYS A 15 -0.98 -21.53 -51.71
C LYS A 15 -1.64 -22.31 -50.58
N ASP A 16 -2.28 -23.45 -50.88
CA ASP A 16 -2.93 -24.30 -49.88
C ASP A 16 -1.91 -24.90 -48.91
N ALA A 17 -0.70 -25.20 -49.41
CA ALA A 17 0.40 -25.66 -48.56
C ALA A 17 0.89 -24.57 -47.59
N CYS A 18 0.82 -23.29 -47.96
CA CYS A 18 1.13 -22.20 -47.03
C CYS A 18 0.15 -22.16 -45.87
N ALA A 19 -1.16 -22.32 -46.13
CA ALA A 19 -2.19 -22.36 -45.10
C ALA A 19 -1.94 -23.53 -44.14
N GLU A 20 -1.82 -24.75 -44.65
CA GLU A 20 -1.61 -25.96 -43.83
C GLU A 20 -0.32 -25.88 -42.99
N VAL A 21 0.77 -25.38 -43.57
CA VAL A 21 2.06 -25.31 -42.86
C VAL A 21 2.05 -24.22 -41.78
N SER A 22 1.40 -23.07 -42.05
CA SER A 22 1.31 -21.96 -41.09
C SER A 22 0.58 -22.34 -39.80
N GLU A 23 -0.35 -23.30 -39.85
CA GLU A 23 -1.03 -23.82 -38.66
C GLU A 23 -0.15 -24.76 -37.81
N VAL A 24 0.90 -25.33 -38.39
CA VAL A 24 1.70 -26.41 -37.81
C VAL A 24 3.11 -25.96 -37.39
N LEU A 25 3.72 -25.02 -38.11
CA LEU A 25 5.12 -24.59 -37.92
C LEU A 25 5.26 -23.07 -37.83
N ARG A 26 6.23 -22.63 -37.03
CA ARG A 26 6.79 -21.26 -37.02
C ARG A 26 8.21 -21.25 -37.60
N GLY A 27 8.73 -20.08 -37.98
CA GLY A 27 10.10 -19.93 -38.48
C GLY A 27 11.16 -20.54 -37.54
N THR A 28 10.99 -20.39 -36.23
CA THR A 28 11.90 -20.93 -35.21
C THR A 28 11.89 -22.47 -35.08
N ASP A 29 10.95 -23.17 -35.72
CA ASP A 29 10.91 -24.64 -35.72
C ASP A 29 11.90 -25.25 -36.72
N TYR A 30 12.42 -24.46 -37.66
CA TYR A 30 13.42 -24.92 -38.61
C TYR A 30 14.80 -25.04 -37.95
N TYR A 31 15.56 -26.09 -38.30
CA TYR A 31 16.91 -26.25 -37.76
C TYR A 31 17.92 -25.30 -38.42
N ARG A 32 17.70 -24.94 -39.70
CA ARG A 32 18.56 -24.00 -40.43
C ARG A 32 18.00 -22.58 -40.35
N PRO A 33 18.80 -21.59 -39.89
CA PRO A 33 18.38 -20.19 -39.89
C PRO A 33 17.97 -19.69 -41.28
N ALA A 34 18.61 -20.18 -42.35
CA ALA A 34 18.21 -19.83 -43.72
C ALA A 34 16.78 -20.28 -44.07
N HIS A 35 16.30 -21.40 -43.51
CA HIS A 35 14.95 -21.90 -43.73
C HIS A 35 13.91 -21.12 -42.91
N GLU A 36 14.26 -20.71 -41.69
CA GLU A 36 13.48 -19.76 -40.88
C GLU A 36 13.25 -18.46 -41.64
N THR A 37 14.32 -17.84 -42.16
CA THR A 37 14.22 -16.59 -42.93
C THR A 37 13.35 -16.74 -44.19
N ILE A 38 13.45 -17.87 -44.89
CA ILE A 38 12.60 -18.15 -46.08
C ILE A 38 11.14 -18.33 -45.65
N HIS A 39 10.87 -19.07 -44.57
CA HIS A 39 9.54 -19.28 -44.03
C HIS A 39 8.87 -17.95 -43.66
N ASP A 40 9.59 -17.08 -42.95
CA ASP A 40 9.05 -15.80 -42.50
C ASP A 40 8.78 -14.84 -43.66
N ALA A 41 9.60 -14.88 -44.71
CA ALA A 41 9.32 -14.14 -45.95
C ALA A 41 8.09 -14.68 -46.69
N ILE A 42 7.91 -16.01 -46.72
CA ILE A 42 6.71 -16.65 -47.29
C ILE A 42 5.45 -16.26 -46.52
N ILE A 43 5.46 -16.35 -45.18
CA ILE A 43 4.31 -16.01 -44.33
C ILE A 43 3.96 -14.53 -44.42
N ASP A 44 4.94 -13.63 -44.48
CA ASP A 44 4.69 -12.19 -44.63
C ASP A 44 4.08 -11.85 -46.00
N LEU A 45 4.55 -12.45 -47.09
CA LEU A 45 3.91 -12.30 -48.41
C LEU A 45 2.49 -12.89 -48.42
N TYR A 46 2.31 -14.07 -47.81
CA TYR A 46 1.01 -14.71 -47.68
C TYR A 46 0.02 -13.86 -46.87
N GLY A 47 0.45 -13.28 -45.75
CA GLY A 47 -0.35 -12.40 -44.89
C GLY A 47 -0.76 -11.09 -45.60
N ARG A 48 0.07 -10.58 -46.51
CA ARG A 48 -0.27 -9.44 -47.39
C ARG A 48 -1.16 -9.83 -48.58
N SER A 49 -1.57 -11.10 -48.67
CA SER A 49 -2.31 -11.66 -49.81
C SER A 49 -1.59 -11.53 -51.16
N GLU A 50 -0.26 -11.43 -51.16
CA GLU A 50 0.56 -11.44 -52.36
C GLU A 50 0.82 -12.88 -52.84
N PRO A 51 1.01 -13.11 -54.16
CA PRO A 51 1.33 -14.44 -54.65
C PRO A 51 2.69 -14.89 -54.10
N VAL A 52 2.71 -16.03 -53.41
CA VAL A 52 3.93 -16.65 -52.91
C VAL A 52 4.49 -17.58 -53.98
N ASP A 53 5.56 -17.13 -54.62
CA ASP A 53 6.34 -17.94 -55.57
C ASP A 53 7.82 -17.61 -55.42
N MET A 54 8.67 -18.34 -56.16
CA MET A 54 10.13 -18.17 -56.07
C MET A 54 10.60 -16.75 -56.44
N ILE A 55 9.88 -16.05 -57.31
CA ILE A 55 10.24 -14.71 -57.80
C ILE A 55 9.86 -13.67 -56.74
N THR A 56 8.64 -13.75 -56.21
CA THR A 56 8.17 -12.80 -55.19
C THR A 56 8.91 -12.96 -53.88
N VAL A 57 9.18 -14.20 -53.44
CA VAL A 57 9.99 -14.48 -52.24
C VAL A 57 11.43 -14.02 -52.44
N ALA A 58 12.03 -14.21 -53.62
CA ALA A 58 13.37 -13.69 -53.91
C ALA A 58 13.42 -12.15 -53.87
N ALA A 59 12.40 -11.48 -54.42
CA ALA A 59 12.31 -10.02 -54.41
C ALA A 59 12.15 -9.47 -52.98
N GLU A 60 11.32 -10.13 -52.16
CA GLU A 60 11.10 -9.77 -50.77
C GLU A 60 12.37 -9.95 -49.93
N LEU A 61 13.07 -11.08 -50.09
CA LEU A 61 14.36 -11.33 -49.42
C LEU A 61 15.46 -10.38 -49.90
N GLN A 62 15.43 -9.97 -51.18
CA GLN A 62 16.36 -8.96 -51.71
C GLN A 62 16.09 -7.59 -51.09
N ARG A 63 14.82 -7.21 -50.94
CA ARG A 63 14.39 -5.95 -50.30
C ARG A 63 14.82 -5.90 -48.83
N ARG A 64 14.79 -7.05 -48.14
CA ARG A 64 15.28 -7.19 -46.76
C ARG A 64 16.81 -7.28 -46.63
N GLY A 65 17.53 -7.44 -47.75
CA GLY A 65 18.98 -7.64 -47.74
C GLY A 65 19.42 -9.02 -47.25
N GLU A 66 18.54 -10.02 -47.28
CA GLU A 66 18.75 -11.36 -46.72
C GLU A 66 18.93 -12.45 -47.80
N LEU A 67 18.73 -12.11 -49.08
CA LEU A 67 18.80 -13.08 -50.20
C LEU A 67 20.16 -13.78 -50.30
N GLU A 68 21.27 -13.08 -50.08
CA GLU A 68 22.61 -13.70 -50.11
C GLU A 68 22.81 -14.65 -48.93
N ARG A 69 22.25 -14.36 -47.75
CA ARG A 69 22.40 -15.17 -46.53
C ARG A 69 21.71 -16.53 -46.63
N ILE A 70 20.67 -16.63 -47.46
CA ILE A 70 19.93 -17.88 -47.68
C ILE A 70 20.49 -18.74 -48.83
N GLY A 71 21.56 -18.30 -49.50
CA GLY A 71 22.16 -18.99 -50.65
C GLY A 71 21.73 -18.48 -52.02
N GLY A 72 21.08 -17.32 -52.08
CA GLY A 72 20.67 -16.65 -53.32
C GLY A 72 19.42 -17.24 -53.97
N ALA A 73 18.94 -16.60 -55.04
CA ALA A 73 17.79 -17.06 -55.83
C ALA A 73 17.90 -18.53 -56.34
N PRO A 74 19.08 -19.08 -56.70
CA PRO A 74 19.21 -20.48 -57.09
C PRO A 74 18.80 -21.48 -55.99
N TYR A 75 18.94 -21.11 -54.71
CA TYR A 75 18.55 -21.99 -53.61
C TYR A 75 17.03 -22.15 -53.53
N LEU A 76 16.25 -21.08 -53.75
CA LEU A 76 14.79 -21.14 -53.81
C LEU A 76 14.30 -22.05 -54.95
N HIS A 77 14.97 -22.00 -56.11
CA HIS A 77 14.71 -22.93 -57.21
C HIS A 77 15.01 -24.39 -56.84
N THR A 78 16.06 -24.61 -56.06
CA THR A 78 16.40 -25.95 -55.57
C THR A 78 15.36 -26.47 -54.59
N LEU A 79 14.80 -25.62 -53.72
CA LEU A 79 13.73 -25.99 -52.80
C LEU A 79 12.47 -26.41 -53.55
N SER A 80 12.04 -25.63 -54.55
CA SER A 80 10.88 -25.98 -55.38
C SER A 80 11.09 -27.27 -56.18
N ALA A 81 12.28 -27.46 -56.76
CA ALA A 81 12.58 -28.65 -57.56
C ALA A 81 12.63 -29.97 -56.75
N ASN A 82 12.89 -29.89 -55.45
CA ASN A 82 13.05 -31.06 -54.58
C ASN A 82 11.72 -31.55 -53.98
N VAL A 83 10.59 -30.90 -54.27
CA VAL A 83 9.27 -31.29 -53.74
C VAL A 83 8.72 -32.47 -54.52
N PRO A 84 8.47 -33.63 -53.89
CA PRO A 84 7.88 -34.77 -54.58
C PRO A 84 6.41 -34.54 -54.94
N ILE A 85 5.61 -34.05 -53.98
CA ILE A 85 4.17 -33.73 -54.11
C ILE A 85 3.82 -32.62 -53.11
N ALA A 86 3.32 -31.48 -53.60
CA ALA A 86 3.00 -30.32 -52.75
C ALA A 86 1.87 -30.57 -51.74
N ALA A 87 0.92 -31.47 -52.07
CA ALA A 87 -0.21 -31.82 -51.21
C ALA A 87 0.18 -32.54 -49.90
N ASN A 88 1.44 -32.99 -49.75
CA ASN A 88 1.92 -33.64 -48.52
C ASN A 88 2.65 -32.64 -47.59
N ALA A 89 2.46 -31.34 -47.78
CA ALA A 89 3.11 -30.29 -47.00
C ALA A 89 2.84 -30.44 -45.49
N GLY A 90 1.59 -30.67 -45.09
CA GLY A 90 1.22 -30.92 -43.70
C GLY A 90 1.98 -32.10 -43.07
N TYR A 91 2.13 -33.23 -43.79
CA TYR A 91 2.87 -34.39 -43.30
C TYR A 91 4.36 -34.08 -43.05
N TYR A 92 5.02 -33.37 -43.98
CA TYR A 92 6.41 -32.97 -43.77
C TYR A 92 6.55 -31.92 -42.67
N ALA A 93 5.54 -31.05 -42.49
CA ALA A 93 5.51 -30.06 -41.44
C ALA A 93 5.47 -30.71 -40.05
N GLU A 94 4.67 -31.77 -39.88
CA GLU A 94 4.64 -32.54 -38.64
C GLU A 94 6.00 -33.16 -38.29
N ILE A 95 6.72 -33.68 -39.28
CA ILE A 95 8.08 -34.24 -39.07
C ILE A 95 9.04 -33.15 -38.57
N VAL A 96 8.98 -31.94 -39.13
CA VAL A 96 9.82 -30.81 -38.68
C VAL A 96 9.43 -30.40 -37.27
N ARG A 97 8.14 -30.33 -36.96
CA ARG A 97 7.60 -29.99 -35.63
C ARG A 97 8.05 -30.96 -34.55
N GLU A 98 7.95 -32.27 -34.81
CA GLU A 98 8.43 -33.31 -33.89
C GLU A 98 9.92 -33.15 -33.58
N LYS A 99 10.73 -32.87 -34.61
CA LYS A 99 12.17 -32.64 -34.40
C LYS A 99 12.45 -31.34 -33.65
N ALA A 100 11.65 -30.29 -33.83
CA ALA A 100 11.77 -29.05 -33.08
C ALA A 100 11.44 -29.25 -31.58
N ILE A 101 10.36 -29.97 -31.28
CA ILE A 101 9.99 -30.33 -29.89
C ILE A 101 11.10 -31.13 -29.21
N LEU A 102 11.66 -32.12 -29.90
CA LEU A 102 12.78 -32.91 -29.37
C LEU A 102 14.02 -32.04 -29.08
N ARG A 103 14.31 -31.04 -29.91
CA ARG A 103 15.41 -30.09 -29.64
C ARG A 103 15.13 -29.22 -28.40
N ARG A 104 13.93 -28.64 -28.30
CA ARG A 104 13.53 -27.85 -27.11
C ARG A 104 13.58 -28.68 -25.83
N LEU A 105 13.22 -29.96 -25.89
CA LEU A 105 13.34 -30.89 -24.77
C LEU A 105 14.80 -31.12 -24.34
N VAL A 106 15.71 -31.24 -25.30
CA VAL A 106 17.15 -31.36 -25.02
C VAL A 106 17.70 -30.07 -24.40
N ASP A 107 17.28 -28.90 -24.89
CA ASP A 107 17.71 -27.61 -24.35
C ASP A 107 17.21 -27.38 -22.92
N ALA A 108 15.93 -27.67 -22.65
CA ALA A 108 15.38 -27.58 -21.30
C ALA A 108 16.05 -28.58 -20.34
N GLY A 109 16.29 -29.82 -20.80
CA GLY A 109 17.04 -30.81 -20.01
C GLY A 109 18.45 -30.32 -19.66
N THR A 110 19.13 -29.68 -20.59
CA THR A 110 20.47 -29.11 -20.37
C THR A 110 20.43 -27.96 -19.35
N ARG A 111 19.42 -27.09 -19.42
CA ARG A 111 19.22 -26.00 -18.44
C ARG A 111 18.89 -26.53 -17.05
N ILE A 112 18.03 -27.54 -16.94
CA ILE A 112 17.70 -28.20 -15.66
C ILE A 112 18.95 -28.80 -15.02
N VAL A 113 19.82 -29.44 -15.83
CA VAL A 113 21.11 -29.94 -15.35
C VAL A 113 22.02 -28.80 -14.87
N GLN A 114 22.08 -27.67 -15.60
CA GLN A 114 22.85 -26.49 -15.19
C GLN A 114 22.33 -25.89 -13.88
N ILE A 115 21.01 -25.77 -13.73
CA ILE A 115 20.33 -25.32 -12.50
C ILE A 115 20.70 -26.25 -11.32
N GLY A 116 20.69 -27.56 -11.54
CA GLY A 116 21.08 -28.55 -10.52
C GLY A 116 22.56 -28.48 -10.10
N TYR A 117 23.48 -28.10 -11.01
CA TYR A 117 24.89 -27.92 -10.69
C TYR A 117 25.21 -26.57 -10.04
N ALA A 118 24.43 -25.53 -10.32
CA ALA A 118 24.64 -24.19 -9.76
C ALA A 118 24.40 -24.15 -8.24
N GLY A 119 23.46 -24.95 -7.71
CA GLY A 119 23.38 -25.30 -6.29
C GLY A 119 23.13 -24.17 -5.28
N GLU A 120 22.78 -22.96 -5.72
CA GLU A 120 22.49 -21.82 -4.85
C GLU A 120 20.98 -21.51 -4.85
N GLY A 121 20.32 -21.72 -3.70
CA GLY A 121 18.87 -21.49 -3.50
C GLY A 121 18.21 -22.53 -2.60
N GLU A 122 16.97 -22.29 -2.17
CA GLU A 122 16.17 -23.34 -1.54
C GLU A 122 15.79 -24.41 -2.56
N VAL A 123 15.70 -25.67 -2.13
CA VAL A 123 15.41 -26.82 -3.02
C VAL A 123 14.08 -26.63 -3.76
N ASP A 124 13.10 -25.98 -3.13
CA ASP A 124 11.79 -25.74 -3.73
C ASP A 124 11.86 -24.75 -4.90
N ASP A 125 12.67 -23.69 -4.82
CA ASP A 125 12.89 -22.73 -5.91
C ASP A 125 13.57 -23.39 -7.13
N ILE A 126 14.55 -24.25 -6.87
CA ILE A 126 15.28 -25.01 -7.90
C ILE A 126 14.32 -25.97 -8.62
N VAL A 127 13.43 -26.63 -7.87
CA VAL A 127 12.41 -27.52 -8.42
C VAL A 127 11.39 -26.74 -9.25
N ASP A 128 10.94 -25.57 -8.78
CA ASP A 128 9.97 -24.74 -9.49
C ASP A 128 10.55 -24.14 -10.79
N GLN A 129 11.81 -23.71 -10.79
CA GLN A 129 12.51 -23.29 -12.00
C GLN A 129 12.66 -24.45 -13.00
N ALA A 130 12.98 -25.65 -12.51
CA ALA A 130 13.05 -26.83 -13.35
C ALA A 130 11.68 -27.20 -13.95
N GLN A 131 10.60 -27.08 -13.17
CA GLN A 131 9.23 -27.28 -13.65
C GLN A 131 8.83 -26.27 -14.73
N ALA A 132 9.21 -24.99 -14.57
CA ALA A 132 8.93 -23.94 -15.54
C ALA A 132 9.62 -24.20 -16.90
N GLU A 133 10.87 -24.69 -16.92
CA GLU A 133 11.58 -25.02 -18.16
C GLU A 133 10.95 -26.22 -18.90
N VAL A 134 10.46 -27.24 -18.17
CA VAL A 134 9.72 -28.36 -18.78
C VAL A 134 8.38 -27.89 -19.35
N PHE A 135 7.70 -26.97 -18.66
CA PHE A 135 6.37 -26.50 -19.08
C PHE A 135 6.40 -25.66 -20.36
N LYS A 136 7.47 -24.90 -20.62
CA LYS A 136 7.67 -24.17 -21.89
C LYS A 136 7.62 -25.07 -23.13
N ILE A 137 7.83 -26.38 -22.98
CA ILE A 137 7.74 -27.37 -24.06
C ILE A 137 6.32 -27.90 -24.24
N ALA A 138 5.50 -27.84 -23.19
CA ALA A 138 4.15 -28.42 -23.14
C ALA A 138 3.06 -27.49 -23.67
N ASP A 139 3.37 -26.21 -23.91
CA ASP A 139 2.37 -25.23 -24.29
C ASP A 139 1.83 -25.49 -25.70
N LYS A 140 0.58 -25.99 -25.75
CA LYS A 140 -0.23 -26.10 -26.96
C LYS A 140 -0.89 -24.74 -27.20
N ARG A 141 -0.58 -24.13 -28.36
CA ARG A 141 -1.29 -22.98 -28.96
C ARG A 141 -1.51 -21.78 -28.00
N GLY A 142 -0.46 -20.98 -27.83
CA GLY A 142 -0.63 -19.54 -27.57
C GLY A 142 -0.86 -18.82 -28.90
N GLY A 143 -2.10 -18.35 -29.10
CA GLY A 143 -2.55 -17.59 -30.27
C GLY A 143 -1.78 -16.28 -30.47
N GLU A 144 -1.74 -15.81 -31.71
CA GLU A 144 -1.18 -14.51 -32.09
C GLU A 144 -2.04 -13.35 -31.54
N ASP A 145 -1.44 -12.17 -31.37
CA ASP A 145 -2.06 -10.94 -30.82
C ASP A 145 -3.24 -10.38 -31.64
N TYR A 146 -3.56 -10.97 -32.79
CA TYR A 146 -4.68 -10.55 -33.65
C TYR A 146 -5.46 -11.76 -34.15
N ALA A 147 -6.70 -11.92 -33.69
CA ALA A 147 -7.65 -12.88 -34.26
C ALA A 147 -8.54 -12.16 -35.30
N PRO A 148 -8.78 -12.76 -36.49
CA PRO A 148 -9.76 -12.27 -37.44
C PRO A 148 -11.13 -12.12 -36.79
N LEU A 149 -11.85 -11.04 -37.10
CA LEU A 149 -13.18 -10.80 -36.51
C LEU A 149 -14.16 -11.96 -36.79
N SER A 150 -13.99 -12.69 -37.89
CA SER A 150 -14.75 -13.90 -38.21
C SER A 150 -14.60 -15.00 -37.15
N ASP A 151 -13.39 -15.18 -36.63
CA ASP A 151 -13.06 -16.27 -35.72
C ASP A 151 -13.51 -15.95 -34.29
N ILE A 152 -13.61 -14.65 -33.97
CA ILE A 152 -14.21 -14.14 -32.72
C ILE A 152 -15.74 -14.11 -32.83
N MET A 153 -16.29 -13.83 -34.02
CA MET A 153 -17.73 -13.69 -34.26
C MET A 153 -18.50 -14.96 -33.95
N ASP A 154 -17.96 -16.14 -34.27
CA ASP A 154 -18.63 -17.41 -33.97
C ASP A 154 -18.78 -17.61 -32.45
N GLY A 155 -17.72 -17.32 -31.67
CA GLY A 155 -17.78 -17.35 -30.22
C GLY A 155 -18.70 -16.29 -29.61
N VAL A 156 -18.71 -15.07 -30.16
CA VAL A 156 -19.61 -13.98 -29.69
C VAL A 156 -21.07 -14.27 -30.06
N LEU A 157 -21.34 -14.92 -31.18
CA LEU A 157 -22.70 -15.34 -31.56
C LEU A 157 -23.20 -16.45 -30.65
N ASP A 158 -22.34 -17.42 -30.28
CA ASP A 158 -22.66 -18.44 -29.27
C ASP A 158 -22.96 -17.80 -27.91
N GLU A 159 -22.21 -16.77 -27.50
CA GLU A 159 -22.48 -16.00 -26.27
C GLU A 159 -23.82 -15.25 -26.35
N ILE A 160 -24.14 -14.62 -27.49
CA ILE A 160 -25.40 -13.90 -27.70
C ILE A 160 -26.60 -14.86 -27.74
N GLU A 161 -26.46 -16.04 -28.36
CA GLU A 161 -27.50 -17.08 -28.38
C GLU A 161 -27.76 -17.65 -26.98
N ALA A 162 -26.71 -17.83 -26.17
CA ALA A 162 -26.83 -18.22 -24.76
C ALA A 162 -27.58 -17.16 -23.93
N ILE A 163 -27.34 -15.87 -24.18
CA ILE A 163 -28.07 -14.76 -23.52
C ILE A 163 -29.54 -14.69 -23.98
N GLY A 164 -29.82 -15.02 -25.25
CA GLY A 164 -31.16 -15.00 -25.84
C GLY A 164 -32.09 -16.12 -25.34
N ASN A 165 -31.54 -17.28 -25.00
CA ASN A 165 -32.27 -18.41 -24.45
C ASN A 165 -32.45 -18.30 -22.92
N ARG A 166 -33.39 -17.45 -22.48
CA ARG A 166 -33.75 -17.27 -21.06
C ARG A 166 -34.22 -18.54 -20.32
N GLU A 167 -34.49 -19.64 -21.02
CA GLU A 167 -34.79 -20.94 -20.39
C GLU A 167 -33.52 -21.72 -19.96
N ALA A 168 -32.32 -21.25 -20.29
CA ALA A 168 -31.05 -21.95 -20.07
C ALA A 168 -30.12 -21.28 -19.04
N GLY A 169 -30.61 -20.89 -17.86
CA GLY A 169 -29.77 -20.55 -16.69
C GLY A 169 -28.92 -19.27 -16.78
N LEU A 170 -28.19 -18.99 -15.69
CA LEU A 170 -27.27 -17.84 -15.58
C LEU A 170 -25.98 -18.08 -16.40
N TYR A 171 -25.45 -17.03 -17.03
CA TYR A 171 -24.23 -17.11 -17.85
C TYR A 171 -22.95 -17.17 -17.00
N GLY A 172 -22.84 -16.31 -15.97
CA GLY A 172 -21.73 -16.28 -15.03
C GLY A 172 -21.90 -17.20 -13.83
N VAL A 173 -20.93 -17.18 -12.91
CA VAL A 173 -21.01 -17.91 -11.64
C VAL A 173 -22.13 -17.31 -10.78
N PRO A 174 -23.15 -18.09 -10.36
CA PRO A 174 -24.25 -17.55 -9.57
C PRO A 174 -23.79 -17.03 -8.21
N THR A 175 -24.28 -15.87 -7.80
CA THR A 175 -23.92 -15.24 -6.52
C THR A 175 -24.74 -15.77 -5.34
N GLY A 176 -25.91 -16.35 -5.62
CA GLY A 176 -26.85 -16.82 -4.62
C GLY A 176 -27.81 -15.75 -4.11
N PHE A 177 -27.79 -14.57 -4.73
CA PHE A 177 -28.75 -13.49 -4.51
C PHE A 177 -29.44 -13.18 -5.84
N ALA A 178 -30.74 -13.47 -5.94
CA ALA A 178 -31.52 -13.34 -7.16
C ALA A 178 -31.47 -11.91 -7.73
N ASP A 179 -31.52 -10.90 -6.85
CA ASP A 179 -31.46 -9.50 -7.26
C ASP A 179 -30.06 -9.09 -7.74
N LEU A 180 -29.00 -9.73 -7.26
CA LEU A 180 -27.63 -9.50 -7.74
C LEU A 180 -27.37 -10.26 -9.04
N ASP A 181 -27.89 -11.48 -9.17
CA ASP A 181 -27.80 -12.29 -10.38
C ASP A 181 -28.65 -11.70 -11.52
N GLU A 182 -29.81 -11.08 -11.23
CA GLU A 182 -30.58 -10.30 -12.22
C GLU A 182 -29.78 -9.09 -12.73
N LEU A 183 -29.03 -8.43 -11.84
CA LEU A 183 -28.25 -7.24 -12.17
C LEU A 183 -26.97 -7.59 -12.97
N THR A 184 -26.34 -8.71 -12.63
CA THR A 184 -25.01 -9.08 -13.13
C THR A 184 -25.02 -10.20 -14.17
N ASN A 185 -26.09 -10.99 -14.26
CA ASN A 185 -26.16 -12.28 -14.95
C ASN A 185 -25.13 -13.30 -14.43
N GLY A 186 -24.80 -13.21 -13.14
CA GLY A 186 -23.73 -13.96 -12.47
C GLY A 186 -22.37 -13.27 -12.58
N LEU A 187 -21.36 -13.83 -11.92
CA LEU A 187 -19.98 -13.32 -11.96
C LEU A 187 -19.25 -13.85 -13.19
N HIS A 188 -18.80 -12.97 -14.07
CA HIS A 188 -18.23 -13.35 -15.35
C HIS A 188 -16.73 -13.68 -15.24
N SER A 189 -16.26 -14.59 -16.08
CA SER A 189 -14.85 -14.94 -16.23
C SER A 189 -13.98 -13.71 -16.51
N GLY A 190 -12.77 -13.67 -15.94
CA GLY A 190 -11.85 -12.54 -16.12
C GLY A 190 -12.16 -11.30 -15.29
N GLN A 191 -13.23 -11.30 -14.49
CA GLN A 191 -13.59 -10.18 -13.60
C GLN A 191 -12.79 -10.19 -12.29
N MET A 192 -12.40 -9.01 -11.85
CA MET A 192 -11.98 -8.72 -10.49
C MET A 192 -13.10 -7.96 -9.78
N ILE A 193 -13.58 -8.50 -8.67
CA ILE A 193 -14.67 -7.97 -7.87
C ILE A 193 -14.13 -7.60 -6.51
N ILE A 194 -14.30 -6.35 -6.07
CA ILE A 194 -13.96 -5.94 -4.71
C ILE A 194 -15.23 -5.94 -3.88
N VAL A 195 -15.20 -6.61 -2.74
CA VAL A 195 -16.27 -6.55 -1.73
C VAL A 195 -15.69 -5.87 -0.51
N ALA A 196 -16.29 -4.74 -0.11
CA ALA A 196 -15.77 -3.96 0.98
C ALA A 196 -16.79 -3.66 2.07
N ALA A 197 -16.32 -3.79 3.31
CA ALA A 197 -17.10 -3.60 4.51
C ALA A 197 -16.24 -2.95 5.59
N ARG A 198 -16.90 -2.37 6.60
CA ARG A 198 -16.23 -1.89 7.82
C ARG A 198 -15.84 -3.10 8.72
N PRO A 199 -14.72 -3.04 9.46
CA PRO A 199 -14.36 -4.07 10.44
C PRO A 199 -15.44 -4.26 11.53
N ALA A 200 -15.65 -5.50 11.97
CA ALA A 200 -16.81 -5.94 12.74
C ALA A 200 -17.15 -5.11 13.99
N MET A 201 -18.43 -4.77 14.08
CA MET A 201 -19.09 -4.12 15.21
C MET A 201 -19.54 -5.18 16.23
N GLY A 202 -18.90 -5.22 17.40
CA GLY A 202 -19.21 -6.20 18.46
C GLY A 202 -18.21 -6.29 19.63
N LYS A 203 -17.67 -5.16 20.13
CA LYS A 203 -16.63 -5.14 21.18
C LYS A 203 -16.97 -4.26 22.39
N ALA A 204 -18.23 -4.17 22.83
CA ALA A 204 -18.55 -3.32 23.98
C ALA A 204 -18.33 -4.05 25.32
N LEU A 205 -17.64 -3.38 26.23
CA LEU A 205 -17.38 -3.82 27.60
C LEU A 205 -17.99 -2.80 28.57
N ALA A 206 -18.29 -3.22 29.80
CA ALA A 206 -18.80 -2.31 30.82
C ALA A 206 -17.81 -1.15 31.07
N LEU A 207 -18.32 0.07 31.31
CA LEU A 207 -17.49 1.26 31.46
C LEU A 207 -16.45 1.15 32.59
N ASP A 208 -16.72 0.38 33.64
CA ASP A 208 -15.82 0.15 34.76
C ASP A 208 -14.75 -0.93 34.48
N THR A 209 -14.76 -1.53 33.28
CA THR A 209 -13.76 -2.55 32.90
C THR A 209 -12.36 -1.93 32.89
N PRO A 210 -11.41 -2.43 33.70
CA PRO A 210 -10.07 -1.89 33.75
C PRO A 210 -9.26 -2.29 32.52
N LEU A 211 -8.51 -1.34 31.97
CA LEU A 211 -7.65 -1.49 30.80
C LEU A 211 -6.19 -1.19 31.21
N PRO A 212 -5.23 -2.09 30.94
CA PRO A 212 -3.84 -1.89 31.31
C PRO A 212 -3.17 -0.87 30.39
N THR A 213 -2.43 0.07 30.97
CA THR A 213 -1.68 1.12 30.24
C THR A 213 -0.20 1.08 30.63
N PRO A 214 0.71 1.67 29.82
CA PRO A 214 2.12 1.83 30.20
C PRO A 214 2.33 2.59 31.52
N SER A 215 1.39 3.47 31.89
CA SER A 215 1.43 4.27 33.12
C SER A 215 0.67 3.66 34.31
N GLY A 216 -0.04 2.55 34.13
CA GLY A 216 -0.85 1.92 35.18
C GLY A 216 -2.13 1.30 34.64
N TRP A 217 -3.27 1.84 35.04
CA TRP A 217 -4.61 1.39 34.64
C TRP A 217 -5.46 2.59 34.24
N THR A 218 -6.30 2.39 33.23
CA THR A 218 -7.45 3.25 32.92
C THR A 218 -8.72 2.38 32.96
N THR A 219 -9.89 2.98 32.72
CA THR A 219 -11.16 2.25 32.59
C THR A 219 -11.75 2.44 31.20
N MET A 220 -12.63 1.55 30.77
CA MET A 220 -13.36 1.66 29.50
C MET A 220 -14.18 2.96 29.41
N GLY A 221 -14.63 3.52 30.53
CA GLY A 221 -15.32 4.80 30.60
C GLY A 221 -14.39 6.01 30.46
N GLU A 222 -13.18 5.95 31.02
CA GLU A 222 -12.24 7.08 31.07
C GLU A 222 -11.30 7.15 29.87
N VAL A 223 -11.07 6.01 29.18
CA VAL A 223 -10.17 5.93 28.04
C VAL A 223 -10.60 6.86 26.89
N GLN A 224 -9.62 7.59 26.36
CA GLN A 224 -9.78 8.56 25.29
C GLN A 224 -8.93 8.22 24.08
N VAL A 225 -9.29 8.79 22.92
CA VAL A 225 -8.49 8.69 21.71
C VAL A 225 -7.14 9.37 21.96
N GLY A 226 -6.05 8.64 21.71
CA GLY A 226 -4.69 9.06 21.99
C GLY A 226 -4.04 8.38 23.20
N ASP A 227 -4.83 7.75 24.08
CA ASP A 227 -4.29 6.97 25.20
C ASP A 227 -3.59 5.69 24.71
N GLU A 228 -2.63 5.18 25.48
CA GLU A 228 -1.91 3.93 25.17
C GLU A 228 -2.43 2.77 26.02
N LEU A 229 -2.80 1.67 25.35
CA LEU A 229 -3.17 0.39 25.94
C LEU A 229 -2.13 -0.68 25.56
N TYR A 230 -2.25 -1.88 26.12
CA TYR A 230 -1.46 -3.03 25.67
C TYR A 230 -2.25 -3.95 24.74
N ASP A 231 -1.57 -4.56 23.77
CA ASP A 231 -2.12 -5.57 22.87
C ASP A 231 -1.94 -7.03 23.36
N ALA A 232 -2.47 -7.99 22.61
CA ALA A 232 -2.38 -9.42 22.94
C ALA A 232 -0.92 -9.94 23.05
N THR A 233 0.03 -9.28 22.36
CA THR A 233 1.46 -9.58 22.39
C THR A 233 2.22 -8.83 23.49
N GLY A 234 1.50 -8.05 24.31
CA GLY A 234 2.04 -7.27 25.42
C GLY A 234 2.69 -5.96 24.99
N ARG A 235 2.57 -5.51 23.73
CA ARG A 235 3.17 -4.25 23.26
C ARG A 235 2.22 -3.06 23.43
N PRO A 236 2.72 -1.85 23.70
CA PRO A 236 1.89 -0.64 23.70
C PRO A 236 1.27 -0.39 22.32
N THR A 237 0.00 -0.03 22.30
CA THR A 237 -0.80 0.33 21.11
C THR A 237 -1.70 1.51 21.46
N ARG A 238 -1.92 2.42 20.52
CA ARG A 238 -2.67 3.66 20.76
C ARG A 238 -4.15 3.46 20.50
N VAL A 239 -5.00 4.01 21.36
CA VAL A 239 -6.43 4.11 21.14
C VAL A 239 -6.71 5.11 20.03
N VAL A 240 -7.22 4.62 18.91
CA VAL A 240 -7.55 5.41 17.73
C VAL A 240 -9.03 5.77 17.64
N ALA A 241 -9.88 5.09 18.41
CA ALA A 241 -11.29 5.45 18.56
C ALA A 241 -11.87 4.89 19.85
N ALA A 242 -12.91 5.56 20.33
CA ALA A 242 -13.78 5.09 21.39
C ALA A 242 -15.22 5.43 21.01
N THR A 243 -16.12 4.45 21.04
CA THR A 243 -17.53 4.65 20.68
C THR A 243 -18.24 5.53 21.72
N GLU A 244 -19.43 6.04 21.40
CA GLU A 244 -20.33 6.54 22.44
C GLU A 244 -20.76 5.42 23.40
N VAL A 245 -21.23 5.80 24.59
CA VAL A 245 -21.74 4.85 25.58
C VAL A 245 -23.05 4.23 25.06
N LEU A 246 -23.07 2.91 24.97
CA LEU A 246 -24.23 2.12 24.62
C LEU A 246 -24.99 1.77 25.89
N LEU A 247 -26.31 2.02 25.87
CA LEU A 247 -27.23 1.79 26.99
C LEU A 247 -28.21 0.67 26.60
N ASP A 248 -28.83 0.05 27.61
CA ASP A 248 -29.92 -0.94 27.45
C ASP A 248 -29.56 -2.19 26.62
N ARG A 249 -28.29 -2.64 26.65
CA ARG A 249 -27.85 -3.89 26.02
C ARG A 249 -27.81 -5.04 27.03
N PRO A 250 -28.26 -6.26 26.67
CA PRO A 250 -28.07 -7.43 27.52
C PRO A 250 -26.59 -7.65 27.85
N CYS A 251 -26.26 -7.70 29.14
CA CYS A 251 -24.90 -7.84 29.66
C CYS A 251 -24.75 -9.15 30.42
N PHE A 252 -23.55 -9.71 30.37
CA PHE A 252 -23.21 -10.96 31.01
C PHE A 252 -21.90 -10.80 31.79
N GLU A 253 -21.85 -11.34 33.01
CA GLU A 253 -20.64 -11.49 33.79
C GLU A 253 -19.96 -12.82 33.44
N VAL A 254 -18.78 -12.75 32.84
CA VAL A 254 -17.94 -13.89 32.46
C VAL A 254 -16.94 -14.17 33.57
N THR A 255 -17.02 -15.34 34.22
CA THR A 255 -16.11 -15.81 35.26
C THR A 255 -15.07 -16.78 34.70
N PHE A 256 -13.79 -16.50 34.93
CA PHE A 256 -12.65 -17.34 34.53
C PHE A 256 -12.19 -18.27 35.66
N SER A 257 -11.44 -19.30 35.27
CA SER A 257 -10.86 -20.35 36.12
C SER A 257 -9.75 -19.90 37.07
N ASP A 258 -9.36 -18.64 37.02
CA ASP A 258 -8.54 -17.97 38.04
C ASP A 258 -9.37 -17.20 39.08
N GLY A 259 -10.70 -17.17 38.91
CA GLY A 259 -11.64 -16.46 39.76
C GLY A 259 -11.98 -15.05 39.27
N THR A 260 -11.36 -14.57 38.19
CA THR A 260 -11.61 -13.21 37.69
C THR A 260 -12.91 -13.11 36.89
N THR A 261 -13.51 -11.92 36.87
CA THR A 261 -14.74 -11.65 36.12
C THR A 261 -14.59 -10.47 35.16
N ILE A 262 -15.30 -10.51 34.03
CA ILE A 262 -15.45 -9.39 33.10
C ILE A 262 -16.92 -9.27 32.73
N VAL A 263 -17.48 -8.06 32.79
CA VAL A 263 -18.83 -7.78 32.31
C VAL A 263 -18.76 -7.32 30.87
N ALA A 264 -19.36 -8.09 29.98
CA ALA A 264 -19.35 -7.85 28.56
C ALA A 264 -20.77 -7.88 27.99
N ASP A 265 -20.99 -7.13 26.91
CA ASP A 265 -22.27 -7.23 26.20
C ASP A 265 -22.43 -8.63 25.59
N GLU A 266 -23.68 -9.02 25.31
CA GLU A 266 -24.01 -10.35 24.79
C GLU A 266 -23.31 -10.72 23.47
N GLN A 267 -23.02 -9.71 22.64
CA GLN A 267 -22.37 -9.81 21.33
C GLN A 267 -20.85 -9.71 21.40
N HIS A 268 -20.27 -9.44 22.58
CA HIS A 268 -18.83 -9.34 22.77
C HIS A 268 -18.13 -10.67 22.45
N GLN A 269 -17.15 -10.63 21.55
CA GLN A 269 -16.49 -11.81 20.96
C GLN A 269 -15.20 -12.18 21.69
N TRP A 270 -14.98 -13.47 21.96
CA TRP A 270 -13.82 -14.02 22.69
C TRP A 270 -13.13 -15.08 21.83
N LEU A 271 -11.81 -15.01 21.66
CA LEU A 271 -11.07 -16.11 21.01
C LEU A 271 -10.89 -17.29 21.99
N THR A 272 -11.67 -18.37 21.81
CA THR A 272 -11.67 -19.54 22.70
C THR A 272 -11.24 -20.85 22.03
N GLU A 273 -10.43 -21.65 22.70
CA GLU A 273 -10.13 -23.03 22.33
C GLU A 273 -11.08 -24.02 23.02
N THR A 274 -11.60 -24.99 22.27
CA THR A 274 -12.49 -26.04 22.79
C THR A 274 -11.75 -27.34 23.09
N ARG A 275 -12.32 -28.19 23.96
CA ARG A 275 -11.73 -29.48 24.40
C ARG A 275 -11.40 -30.45 23.25
N ALA A 276 -12.10 -30.36 22.12
CA ALA A 276 -11.82 -31.14 20.92
C ALA A 276 -10.47 -30.78 20.28
N ALA A 277 -10.07 -29.50 20.33
CA ALA A 277 -8.78 -29.03 19.84
C ALA A 277 -7.59 -29.52 20.70
N GLY A 278 -7.79 -29.60 22.01
CA GLY A 278 -6.77 -30.06 22.96
C GLY A 278 -6.39 -31.55 22.85
N LYS A 279 -7.34 -32.43 22.45
CA LYS A 279 -7.05 -33.85 22.22
C LYS A 279 -6.27 -34.09 20.94
N SER A 280 -6.56 -33.34 19.87
CA SER A 280 -5.87 -33.45 18.57
C SER A 280 -4.42 -32.99 18.65
N LYS A 281 -4.13 -31.94 19.43
CA LYS A 281 -2.75 -31.48 19.70
C LYS A 281 -1.94 -32.48 20.51
N TRP A 282 -2.53 -33.08 21.56
CA TRP A 282 -1.87 -34.12 22.34
C TRP A 282 -1.58 -35.38 21.52
N ALA A 283 -2.48 -35.79 20.62
CA ALA A 283 -2.25 -36.91 19.71
C ALA A 283 -1.12 -36.64 18.69
N ALA A 284 -1.00 -35.40 18.20
CA ALA A 284 0.07 -34.99 17.29
C ALA A 284 1.46 -34.91 17.98
N ASP A 285 1.50 -34.44 19.23
CA ASP A 285 2.77 -34.29 19.99
C ASP A 285 3.27 -35.62 20.58
N SER A 286 2.40 -36.63 20.76
CA SER A 286 2.74 -37.91 21.41
C SER A 286 3.33 -38.98 20.46
N GLN A 287 3.52 -38.69 19.16
CA GLN A 287 3.94 -39.65 18.12
C GLN A 287 3.19 -41.00 18.09
N TYR A 288 2.01 -41.10 18.72
CA TYR A 288 1.24 -42.34 18.71
C TYR A 288 0.23 -42.31 17.57
N ASN A 289 0.56 -43.07 16.52
CA ASN A 289 -0.13 -43.25 15.24
C ASN A 289 0.02 -42.12 14.21
N ARG A 290 0.19 -42.54 12.95
CA ARG A 290 0.47 -41.76 11.72
C ARG A 290 -0.64 -40.74 11.32
N ALA A 291 -1.00 -39.82 12.22
CA ALA A 291 -1.94 -38.73 11.93
C ALA A 291 -1.18 -37.40 11.85
N LYS A 292 -0.65 -37.06 10.66
CA LYS A 292 0.16 -35.84 10.44
C LYS A 292 -0.64 -34.55 10.20
N ASN A 293 -1.96 -34.59 9.98
CA ASN A 293 -2.70 -33.47 9.36
C ASN A 293 -4.00 -32.99 10.07
N GLN A 294 -4.10 -33.02 11.40
CA GLN A 294 -5.25 -32.39 12.09
C GLN A 294 -4.78 -31.50 13.24
N ARG A 295 -4.61 -30.21 12.97
CA ARG A 295 -4.47 -29.16 13.98
C ARG A 295 -5.76 -28.34 13.99
N ILE A 296 -6.61 -28.57 14.99
CA ILE A 296 -7.78 -27.73 15.27
C ILE A 296 -7.27 -26.53 16.10
N THR A 297 -7.52 -25.31 15.63
CA THR A 297 -7.09 -24.04 16.25
C THR A 297 -8.27 -23.33 16.95
N ALA A 298 -7.94 -22.30 17.75
CA ALA A 298 -8.87 -21.47 18.52
C ALA A 298 -10.00 -20.87 17.66
N SER A 299 -11.16 -20.58 18.27
CA SER A 299 -12.38 -20.14 17.60
C SER A 299 -13.07 -18.99 18.34
N VAL A 300 -13.56 -17.97 17.65
CA VAL A 300 -14.14 -16.75 18.24
C VAL A 300 -15.60 -16.94 18.67
N VAL A 301 -15.94 -17.01 19.97
CA VAL A 301 -17.32 -17.16 20.50
C VAL A 301 -17.86 -15.86 21.13
N THR A 302 -19.17 -15.60 21.08
CA THR A 302 -19.76 -14.44 21.79
C THR A 302 -19.99 -14.70 23.29
N THR A 303 -20.20 -13.66 24.10
CA THR A 303 -20.51 -13.81 25.53
C THR A 303 -21.81 -14.58 25.75
N ALA A 304 -22.83 -14.33 24.94
CA ALA A 304 -24.08 -15.09 24.95
C ALA A 304 -23.86 -16.58 24.61
N GLU A 305 -22.98 -16.88 23.65
CA GLU A 305 -22.60 -18.25 23.30
C GLU A 305 -21.94 -18.97 24.45
N ILE A 306 -21.01 -18.31 25.13
CA ILE A 306 -20.36 -18.90 26.30
C ILE A 306 -21.38 -19.10 27.42
N ALA A 307 -22.30 -18.16 27.65
CA ALA A 307 -23.40 -18.30 28.63
C ALA A 307 -24.23 -19.55 28.44
N GLN A 308 -24.53 -19.91 27.19
CA GLN A 308 -25.35 -21.07 26.89
C GLN A 308 -24.57 -22.39 26.94
N THR A 309 -23.25 -22.36 26.84
CA THR A 309 -22.46 -23.57 26.53
C THR A 309 -21.32 -23.83 27.49
N VAL A 310 -21.05 -22.92 28.44
CA VAL A 310 -20.09 -23.14 29.52
C VAL A 310 -20.50 -24.36 30.34
N THR A 311 -19.65 -25.38 30.34
CA THR A 311 -19.82 -26.59 31.15
C THR A 311 -18.51 -26.90 31.87
N VAL A 312 -18.61 -27.27 33.15
CA VAL A 312 -17.48 -27.70 33.96
C VAL A 312 -17.67 -29.19 34.26
N GLY A 313 -16.80 -30.04 33.69
CA GLY A 313 -16.89 -31.49 33.91
C GLY A 313 -16.52 -31.90 35.35
N ALA A 314 -16.77 -33.17 35.72
CA ALA A 314 -16.52 -33.71 37.07
C ALA A 314 -15.07 -33.55 37.59
N GLU A 315 -14.09 -33.34 36.70
CA GLU A 315 -12.69 -33.03 37.03
C GLU A 315 -12.39 -31.52 37.19
N GLY A 316 -13.41 -30.66 37.22
CA GLY A 316 -13.24 -29.20 37.31
C GLY A 316 -12.76 -28.51 36.02
N ARG A 317 -12.85 -29.19 34.87
CA ARG A 317 -12.33 -28.70 33.58
C ARG A 317 -13.44 -28.07 32.73
N ALA A 318 -13.33 -26.77 32.47
CA ALA A 318 -14.21 -26.02 31.60
C ALA A 318 -13.92 -26.25 30.11
N ASN A 319 -14.94 -26.13 29.26
CA ASN A 319 -14.87 -26.41 27.83
C ASN A 319 -14.41 -25.24 26.96
N HIS A 320 -14.47 -24.00 27.46
CA HIS A 320 -13.99 -22.78 26.79
C HIS A 320 -12.69 -22.29 27.41
N ALA A 321 -11.68 -21.96 26.61
CA ALA A 321 -10.42 -21.41 27.09
C ALA A 321 -9.88 -20.25 26.24
N VAL A 322 -9.55 -19.11 26.85
CA VAL A 322 -8.92 -17.96 26.18
C VAL A 322 -7.41 -17.99 26.39
N LEU A 323 -6.63 -17.59 25.38
CA LEU A 323 -5.18 -17.47 25.49
C LEU A 323 -4.80 -16.36 26.49
N ASN A 324 -3.73 -16.58 27.25
CA ASN A 324 -3.14 -15.53 28.07
C ASN A 324 -2.40 -14.52 27.19
N ALA A 325 -2.32 -13.28 27.64
CA ALA A 325 -1.41 -12.28 27.07
C ALA A 325 0.05 -12.75 27.16
N ALA A 326 0.87 -12.33 26.20
CA ALA A 326 2.33 -12.38 26.36
C ALA A 326 2.80 -11.40 27.45
N PRO A 327 4.04 -11.53 27.97
CA PRO A 327 4.57 -10.58 28.94
C PRO A 327 4.48 -9.14 28.42
N LEU A 328 4.01 -8.22 29.26
CA LEU A 328 3.93 -6.80 28.88
C LEU A 328 5.33 -6.27 28.54
N ALA A 329 5.46 -5.50 27.47
CA ALA A 329 6.70 -4.85 27.08
C ALA A 329 6.90 -3.58 27.92
N GLY A 330 7.90 -3.60 28.80
CA GLY A 330 8.34 -2.44 29.60
C GLY A 330 9.78 -2.06 29.28
N ALA A 331 10.13 -0.78 29.43
CA ALA A 331 11.50 -0.31 29.31
C ALA A 331 12.28 -0.53 30.62
N ASP A 332 13.62 -0.64 30.53
CA ASP A 332 14.47 -0.66 31.72
C ASP A 332 14.33 0.66 32.50
N ALA A 333 13.90 0.54 33.75
CA ALA A 333 13.69 1.68 34.64
C ALA A 333 14.87 1.85 35.61
N ALA A 334 15.25 3.10 35.89
CA ALA A 334 16.19 3.42 36.96
C ALA A 334 15.47 3.31 38.31
N LEU A 335 15.44 2.10 38.89
CA LEU A 335 14.69 1.80 40.10
C LEU A 335 15.48 2.17 41.37
N PRO A 336 14.85 2.80 42.38
CA PRO A 336 15.55 3.24 43.61
C PRO A 336 16.18 2.11 44.43
N LEU A 337 15.67 0.89 44.30
CA LEU A 337 16.18 -0.31 44.94
C LEU A 337 16.23 -1.43 43.90
N ALA A 338 17.22 -2.31 43.98
CA ALA A 338 17.28 -3.46 43.08
C ALA A 338 16.00 -4.30 43.20
N PRO A 339 15.34 -4.72 42.09
CA PRO A 339 14.04 -5.38 42.14
C PRO A 339 14.01 -6.62 43.05
N TYR A 340 15.03 -7.47 42.97
CA TYR A 340 15.15 -8.64 43.85
C TYR A 340 15.24 -8.26 45.34
N ALA A 341 16.01 -7.23 45.69
CA ALA A 341 16.14 -6.77 47.06
C ALA A 341 14.83 -6.17 47.59
N LEU A 342 14.09 -5.44 46.75
CA LEU A 342 12.74 -4.98 47.09
C LEU A 342 11.79 -6.16 47.30
N GLY A 343 11.82 -7.15 46.41
CA GLY A 343 10.96 -8.33 46.49
C GLY A 343 11.18 -9.14 47.77
N ALA A 344 12.45 -9.40 48.11
CA ALA A 344 12.81 -10.07 49.35
C ALA A 344 12.40 -9.26 50.60
N TRP A 345 12.49 -7.93 50.55
CA TRP A 345 12.01 -7.08 51.65
C TRP A 345 10.48 -7.01 51.73
N LEU A 346 9.77 -6.97 50.60
CA LEU A 346 8.31 -6.96 50.59
C LEU A 346 7.74 -8.24 51.20
N GLY A 347 8.38 -9.37 50.93
CA GLY A 347 8.08 -10.64 51.57
C GLY A 347 8.39 -10.66 53.07
N ASP A 348 9.64 -10.94 53.43
CA ASP A 348 10.08 -11.19 54.81
C ASP A 348 10.67 -9.95 55.54
N GLY A 349 10.49 -8.76 54.97
CA GLY A 349 10.96 -7.52 55.59
C GLY A 349 10.07 -7.00 56.72
N HIS A 350 10.67 -6.27 57.66
CA HIS A 350 9.94 -5.58 58.72
C HIS A 350 9.25 -4.33 58.17
N THR A 351 7.93 -4.24 58.31
CA THR A 351 7.12 -3.12 57.79
C THR A 351 7.59 -1.72 58.23
N ALA A 352 8.27 -1.58 59.38
CA ALA A 352 8.73 -0.30 59.93
C ALA A 352 10.24 -0.03 59.77
N SER A 353 11.02 -0.95 59.19
CA SER A 353 12.48 -0.80 59.11
C SER A 353 13.09 -1.53 57.91
N ALA A 354 14.27 -1.11 57.47
CA ALA A 354 15.05 -1.80 56.43
C ALA A 354 15.73 -3.08 56.95
N ARG A 355 14.95 -3.97 57.58
CA ARG A 355 15.39 -5.26 58.10
C ARG A 355 14.63 -6.38 57.43
N ILE A 356 15.27 -7.51 57.23
CA ILE A 356 14.67 -8.74 56.74
C ILE A 356 14.98 -9.88 57.72
N THR A 357 14.04 -10.81 57.86
CA THR A 357 14.27 -12.06 58.60
C THR A 357 14.39 -13.18 57.58
N CYS A 358 15.48 -13.94 57.59
CA CYS A 358 15.62 -15.05 56.63
C CYS A 358 16.37 -16.23 57.26
N GLU A 359 15.90 -17.43 56.96
CA GLU A 359 16.42 -18.67 57.55
C GLU A 359 17.76 -19.13 56.94
N THR A 360 18.22 -18.47 55.87
CA THR A 360 19.39 -18.88 55.08
C THR A 360 20.28 -17.70 54.74
N ASP A 361 21.60 -17.88 54.76
CA ASP A 361 22.56 -16.84 54.35
C ASP A 361 22.56 -16.56 52.82
N GLU A 362 21.93 -17.42 52.01
CA GLU A 362 21.86 -17.23 50.55
C GLU A 362 21.14 -15.92 50.14
N ILE A 363 20.02 -15.56 50.78
CA ILE A 363 19.28 -14.33 50.47
C ILE A 363 20.11 -13.07 50.79
N PRO A 364 20.72 -12.93 51.99
CA PRO A 364 21.71 -11.90 52.29
C PRO A 364 22.82 -11.82 51.24
N MET A 365 23.43 -12.95 50.86
CA MET A 365 24.51 -12.98 49.87
C MET A 365 24.05 -12.51 48.48
N LEU A 366 22.84 -12.90 48.05
CA LEU A 366 22.25 -12.42 46.79
C LEU A 366 22.00 -10.90 46.82
N ILE A 367 21.54 -10.37 47.96
CA ILE A 367 21.33 -8.94 48.16
C ILE A 367 22.67 -8.17 48.19
N GLU A 368 23.71 -8.73 48.81
CA GLU A 368 25.05 -8.16 48.79
C GLU A 368 25.66 -8.12 47.38
N GLY A 369 25.42 -9.17 46.58
CA GLY A 369 25.81 -9.21 45.17
C GLY A 369 25.16 -8.12 44.30
N LEU A 370 24.05 -7.52 44.75
CA LEU A 370 23.39 -6.38 44.11
C LEU A 370 23.94 -5.02 44.56
N GLY A 371 24.98 -5.01 45.41
CA GLY A 371 25.68 -3.79 45.85
C GLY A 371 25.16 -3.17 47.14
N LEU A 372 24.26 -3.83 47.87
CA LEU A 372 23.85 -3.44 49.22
C LEU A 372 24.77 -4.09 50.26
N ARG A 373 24.83 -3.53 51.48
CA ARG A 373 25.48 -4.19 52.63
C ARG A 373 24.42 -4.83 53.51
N VAL A 374 24.69 -6.03 54.01
CA VAL A 374 23.75 -6.76 54.86
C VAL A 374 24.41 -7.07 56.21
N GLU A 375 23.92 -6.43 57.28
CA GLU A 375 24.48 -6.58 58.63
C GLU A 375 23.67 -7.57 59.47
N PRO A 376 24.25 -8.69 59.94
CA PRO A 376 23.55 -9.63 60.82
C PRO A 376 23.44 -9.09 62.25
N HIS A 377 22.27 -9.28 62.89
CA HIS A 377 22.00 -8.87 64.28
C HIS A 377 21.71 -10.04 65.24
N GLY A 378 21.90 -11.29 64.80
CA GLY A 378 21.59 -12.51 65.54
C GLY A 378 20.13 -12.97 65.37
N ASN A 379 19.87 -14.28 65.53
CA ASN A 379 18.54 -14.91 65.30
C ASN A 379 17.93 -14.61 63.92
N MET A 380 18.64 -14.91 62.82
CA MET A 380 18.12 -14.83 61.43
C MET A 380 17.70 -13.41 60.98
N LEU A 381 18.05 -12.37 61.74
CA LEU A 381 17.70 -10.97 61.47
C LEU A 381 18.87 -10.22 60.83
N TYR A 382 18.61 -9.56 59.70
CA TYR A 382 19.60 -8.80 58.94
C TYR A 382 19.10 -7.38 58.66
N THR A 383 19.99 -6.39 58.77
CA THR A 383 19.72 -4.99 58.40
C THR A 383 20.32 -4.68 57.03
N LEU A 384 19.51 -4.16 56.11
CA LEU A 384 19.94 -3.72 54.79
C LEU A 384 20.46 -2.27 54.87
N ARG A 385 21.70 -2.05 54.40
CA ARG A 385 22.33 -0.73 54.33
C ARG A 385 22.80 -0.42 52.91
N LEU A 386 22.82 0.88 52.61
CA LEU A 386 23.52 1.37 51.43
C LEU A 386 25.04 1.24 51.66
N PRO A 387 25.84 1.09 50.60
CA PRO A 387 27.30 1.12 50.72
C PRO A 387 27.77 2.45 51.32
N ASP A 388 28.87 2.41 52.09
CA ASP A 388 29.43 3.59 52.76
C ASP A 388 29.73 4.69 51.73
N ARG A 389 29.04 5.82 51.85
CA ARG A 389 29.39 7.05 51.13
C ARG A 389 30.54 7.71 51.90
N GLY A 390 31.64 8.04 51.21
CA GLY A 390 32.83 8.64 51.83
C GLY A 390 32.55 9.96 52.57
N ALA A 391 33.56 10.51 53.28
CA ALA A 391 33.39 11.75 54.03
C ALA A 391 33.08 12.96 53.13
N ALA A 392 32.14 13.80 53.55
CA ALA A 392 31.67 14.97 52.80
C ALA A 392 32.76 16.07 52.70
N GLY A 393 33.22 16.37 51.48
CA GLY A 393 34.15 17.48 51.20
C GLY A 393 33.48 18.71 50.53
N SER A 394 32.18 18.66 50.29
CA SER A 394 31.45 19.59 49.41
C SER A 394 30.42 20.43 50.18
N ARG A 395 30.33 21.74 49.88
CA ARG A 395 29.25 22.64 50.38
C ARG A 395 27.91 22.43 49.66
N ASN A 396 27.90 21.65 48.57
CA ASN A 396 26.73 21.40 47.74
C ASN A 396 26.38 19.91 47.76
N CYS A 397 25.08 19.60 47.83
CA CYS A 397 24.59 18.23 47.73
C CYS A 397 24.97 17.63 46.37
N PRO A 398 25.65 16.47 46.31
CA PRO A 398 26.02 15.86 45.03
C PRO A 398 24.79 15.44 44.21
N ASP A 399 23.65 15.20 44.86
CA ASP A 399 22.46 14.65 44.20
C ASP A 399 21.50 15.75 43.69
N CYS A 400 21.38 16.88 44.40
CA CYS A 400 20.43 17.95 44.04
C CYS A 400 21.04 19.35 43.93
N GLY A 401 22.33 19.52 44.18
CA GLY A 401 23.04 20.81 44.08
C GLY A 401 22.78 21.80 45.22
N ASN A 402 21.82 21.53 46.12
CA ASN A 402 21.48 22.43 47.22
C ASN A 402 22.64 22.64 48.20
N VAL A 403 22.82 23.88 48.65
CA VAL A 403 23.84 24.24 49.64
C VAL A 403 23.40 23.77 51.03
N PHE A 404 24.25 23.04 51.73
CA PHE A 404 23.98 22.58 53.08
C PHE A 404 25.28 22.39 53.88
N HIS A 405 25.16 22.34 55.20
CA HIS A 405 26.27 22.12 56.12
C HIS A 405 26.03 20.84 56.91
N GLY A 406 26.89 19.83 56.80
CA GLY A 406 26.74 18.57 57.54
C GLY A 406 27.22 17.31 56.80
N GLN A 407 26.38 16.28 56.78
CA GLN A 407 26.64 14.93 56.23
C GLN A 407 26.92 14.93 54.71
N TYR A 408 26.99 13.76 54.07
CA TYR A 408 27.24 13.64 52.62
C TYR A 408 26.10 14.17 51.73
N LEU A 409 24.85 14.19 52.23
CA LEU A 409 23.65 14.66 51.53
C LEU A 409 22.94 15.78 52.30
N CYS A 410 22.24 16.67 51.59
CA CYS A 410 21.35 17.65 52.21
C CYS A 410 20.19 16.97 52.93
N ALA A 411 19.54 17.68 53.87
CA ALA A 411 18.46 17.11 54.69
C ALA A 411 17.33 16.48 53.86
N SER A 412 16.98 17.07 52.71
CA SER A 412 15.96 16.54 51.79
C SER A 412 16.39 15.21 51.15
N CYS A 413 17.56 15.17 50.48
CA CYS A 413 18.06 13.96 49.84
C CYS A 413 18.41 12.87 50.87
N GLN A 414 18.88 13.26 52.05
CA GLN A 414 19.12 12.34 53.16
C GLN A 414 17.81 11.69 53.63
N ALA A 415 16.71 12.44 53.65
CA ALA A 415 15.38 11.94 54.04
C ALA A 415 14.71 11.09 52.93
N GLU A 416 15.03 11.35 51.66
CA GLU A 416 14.44 10.71 50.49
C GLU A 416 15.14 9.39 50.09
N HIS A 417 16.49 9.37 50.07
CA HIS A 417 17.25 8.22 49.59
C HIS A 417 18.62 8.03 50.27
N GLY A 418 18.88 8.71 51.38
CA GLY A 418 20.15 8.61 52.13
C GLY A 418 20.38 7.28 52.87
N SER A 419 19.38 6.40 52.94
CA SER A 419 19.46 5.05 53.50
C SER A 419 18.42 4.15 52.84
N VAL A 420 18.56 2.82 52.97
CA VAL A 420 17.53 1.88 52.46
C VAL A 420 16.17 2.19 53.09
N GLN A 421 16.12 2.53 54.38
CA GLN A 421 14.87 2.91 55.04
C GLN A 421 14.28 4.23 54.50
N ALA A 422 15.11 5.19 54.09
CA ALA A 422 14.65 6.40 53.42
C ALA A 422 14.05 6.07 52.04
N ILE A 423 14.71 5.21 51.26
CA ILE A 423 14.23 4.74 49.95
C ILE A 423 12.87 4.02 50.08
N LEU A 424 12.73 3.12 51.06
CA LEU A 424 11.46 2.44 51.33
C LEU A 424 10.35 3.42 51.74
N ARG A 425 10.70 4.50 52.46
CA ARG A 425 9.75 5.54 52.84
C ARG A 425 9.33 6.39 51.64
N SER A 426 10.27 6.79 50.77
CA SER A 426 9.97 7.60 49.59
C SER A 426 9.16 6.83 48.54
N MET A 427 9.36 5.52 48.43
CA MET A 427 8.49 4.64 47.63
C MET A 427 7.12 4.39 48.28
N GLY A 428 6.88 4.84 49.52
CA GLY A 428 5.62 4.64 50.23
C GLY A 428 5.37 3.22 50.73
N VAL A 429 6.33 2.31 50.59
CA VAL A 429 6.18 0.89 50.97
C VAL A 429 6.43 0.63 52.46
N LEU A 430 7.06 1.58 53.15
CA LEU A 430 7.29 1.53 54.59
C LEU A 430 6.00 1.84 55.35
N GLY A 431 5.54 0.93 56.22
CA GLY A 431 4.24 1.03 56.89
C GLY A 431 3.09 0.38 56.11
N ASP A 432 3.26 0.20 54.80
CA ASP A 432 2.21 -0.16 53.86
C ASP A 432 2.81 -0.94 52.69
N LYS A 433 3.11 -2.23 52.91
CA LYS A 433 3.78 -3.07 51.92
C LYS A 433 2.91 -3.23 50.66
N HIS A 434 3.44 -2.77 49.53
CA HIS A 434 2.82 -2.84 48.20
C HIS A 434 3.91 -2.75 47.13
N ILE A 435 3.63 -3.09 45.88
CA ILE A 435 4.57 -2.95 44.77
C ILE A 435 4.34 -1.61 44.06
N PRO A 436 5.34 -0.71 43.97
CA PRO A 436 5.15 0.55 43.25
C PRO A 436 4.93 0.33 41.75
N THR A 437 4.11 1.17 41.12
CA THR A 437 3.78 1.07 39.67
C THR A 437 5.02 1.10 38.78
N SER A 438 6.06 1.84 39.17
CA SER A 438 7.35 1.88 38.46
C SER A 438 8.01 0.51 38.34
N TYR A 439 7.79 -0.39 39.31
CA TYR A 439 8.25 -1.77 39.23
C TYR A 439 7.27 -2.66 38.45
N LEU A 440 5.95 -2.44 38.56
CA LEU A 440 4.92 -3.18 37.80
C LEU A 440 4.93 -2.88 36.28
N ARG A 441 5.61 -1.81 35.85
CA ARG A 441 5.78 -1.41 34.44
C ARG A 441 7.24 -1.40 33.99
N ALA A 442 8.16 -1.86 34.85
CA ALA A 442 9.56 -2.05 34.52
C ALA A 442 9.75 -3.14 33.45
N SER A 443 10.97 -3.26 32.92
CA SER A 443 11.30 -4.30 31.94
C SER A 443 10.95 -5.70 32.46
N GLU A 444 10.71 -6.61 31.52
CA GLU A 444 10.37 -8.00 31.84
C GLU A 444 11.40 -8.63 32.80
N GLN A 445 12.69 -8.38 32.58
CA GLN A 445 13.76 -8.87 33.45
C GLN A 445 13.69 -8.28 34.86
N GLN A 446 13.47 -6.96 34.98
CA GLN A 446 13.34 -6.30 36.28
C GLN A 446 12.12 -6.82 37.07
N ARG A 447 11.00 -7.12 36.38
CA ARG A 447 9.80 -7.72 37.00
C ARG A 447 10.02 -9.18 37.41
N ARG A 448 10.73 -9.97 36.59
CA ARG A 448 11.13 -11.35 36.96
C ARG A 448 12.05 -11.35 38.19
N ASP A 449 12.97 -10.41 38.27
CA ASP A 449 13.87 -10.25 39.43
C ASP A 449 13.10 -9.88 40.71
N LEU A 450 12.11 -8.99 40.60
CA LEU A 450 11.22 -8.65 41.71
C LEU A 450 10.42 -9.88 42.19
N LEU A 451 9.83 -10.62 41.25
CA LEU A 451 9.08 -11.83 41.55
C LEU A 451 9.98 -12.88 42.23
N ALA A 452 11.22 -13.06 41.75
CA ALA A 452 12.15 -14.00 42.36
C ALA A 452 12.48 -13.64 43.82
N GLY A 453 12.61 -12.36 44.16
CA GLY A 453 12.80 -11.91 45.53
C GLY A 453 11.61 -12.27 46.43
N LEU A 454 10.38 -12.02 45.97
CA LEU A 454 9.14 -12.38 46.67
C LEU A 454 8.98 -13.90 46.85
N MET A 455 9.37 -14.67 45.82
CA MET A 455 9.24 -16.11 45.81
C MET A 455 10.31 -16.81 46.68
N ASP A 456 11.52 -16.24 46.76
CA ASP A 456 12.59 -16.78 47.61
C ASP A 456 12.31 -16.62 49.10
N THR A 457 11.54 -15.62 49.51
CA THR A 457 11.06 -15.47 50.90
C THR A 457 9.77 -16.27 51.11
N ASP A 458 8.63 -15.77 50.60
CA ASP A 458 7.28 -16.24 50.93
C ASP A 458 6.69 -17.18 49.87
N GLY A 459 7.44 -17.45 48.81
CA GLY A 459 7.08 -18.42 47.79
C GLY A 459 7.49 -19.85 48.14
N THR A 460 6.73 -20.82 47.67
CA THR A 460 7.05 -22.24 47.79
C THR A 460 6.70 -23.00 46.52
N VAL A 461 7.34 -24.15 46.32
CA VAL A 461 7.01 -25.10 45.25
C VAL A 461 6.08 -26.16 45.84
N VAL A 462 4.88 -26.29 45.26
CA VAL A 462 3.92 -27.31 45.68
C VAL A 462 4.37 -28.67 45.11
N ARG A 463 4.91 -29.53 45.98
CA ARG A 463 5.42 -30.87 45.60
C ARG A 463 4.32 -31.73 44.98
N GLY A 464 4.66 -32.46 43.92
CA GLY A 464 3.75 -33.33 43.18
C GLY A 464 2.87 -32.61 42.15
N VAL A 465 2.76 -31.28 42.22
CA VAL A 465 2.01 -30.45 41.27
C VAL A 465 2.94 -29.55 40.45
N GLY A 466 4.08 -29.15 41.01
CA GLY A 466 5.07 -28.30 40.35
C GLY A 466 4.68 -26.83 40.24
N SER A 467 3.55 -26.41 40.84
CA SER A 467 3.10 -25.02 40.84
C SER A 467 3.84 -24.17 41.88
N CYS A 468 4.08 -22.92 41.54
CA CYS A 468 4.57 -21.87 42.41
C CYS A 468 3.41 -21.32 43.25
N GLN A 469 3.60 -21.26 44.57
CA GLN A 469 2.63 -20.70 45.50
C GLN A 469 3.27 -19.54 46.26
N PHE A 470 2.62 -18.38 46.28
CA PHE A 470 2.95 -17.24 47.13
C PHE A 470 1.82 -17.02 48.13
N ALA A 471 2.15 -16.88 49.42
CA ALA A 471 1.15 -16.75 50.48
C ALA A 471 1.44 -15.52 51.34
N VAL A 472 0.47 -14.62 51.47
CA VAL A 472 0.64 -13.36 52.22
C VAL A 472 -0.65 -12.97 52.93
N THR A 473 -0.57 -12.25 54.05
CA THR A 473 -1.75 -11.77 54.79
C THR A 473 -2.15 -10.33 54.45
N ASN A 474 -1.28 -9.61 53.74
CA ASN A 474 -1.58 -8.27 53.24
C ASN A 474 -2.32 -8.38 51.89
N GLU A 475 -3.57 -7.93 51.85
CA GLU A 475 -4.43 -7.96 50.66
C GLU A 475 -3.87 -7.15 49.50
N ARG A 476 -3.41 -5.92 49.78
CA ARG A 476 -2.85 -5.04 48.74
C ARG A 476 -1.60 -5.63 48.11
N LEU A 477 -0.69 -6.17 48.93
CA LEU A 477 0.48 -6.85 48.40
C LEU A 477 0.08 -8.11 47.59
N ALA A 478 -0.98 -8.82 48.00
CA ALA A 478 -1.50 -9.94 47.20
C ALA A 478 -2.05 -9.49 45.84
N ASP A 479 -2.75 -8.35 45.77
CA ASP A 479 -3.26 -7.79 44.51
C ASP A 479 -2.12 -7.36 43.58
N ASP A 480 -1.10 -6.70 44.13
CA ASP A 480 0.05 -6.24 43.36
C ASP A 480 0.90 -7.42 42.85
N VAL A 481 1.09 -8.46 43.66
CA VAL A 481 1.80 -9.68 43.22
C VAL A 481 0.97 -10.43 42.17
N TYR A 482 -0.36 -10.44 42.29
CA TYR A 482 -1.23 -11.00 41.26
C TYR A 482 -1.05 -10.26 39.92
N GLU A 483 -1.04 -8.92 39.94
CA GLU A 483 -0.78 -8.12 38.74
C GLU A 483 0.63 -8.39 38.17
N LEU A 484 1.67 -8.43 39.03
CA LEU A 484 3.03 -8.74 38.62
C LEU A 484 3.09 -10.09 37.87
N VAL A 485 2.48 -11.13 38.43
CA VAL A 485 2.45 -12.48 37.84
C VAL A 485 1.70 -12.50 36.50
N VAL A 486 0.52 -11.85 36.43
CA VAL A 486 -0.25 -11.79 35.17
C VAL A 486 0.43 -10.96 34.10
N SER A 487 1.12 -9.87 34.48
CA SER A 487 1.88 -9.02 33.57
C SER A 487 3.09 -9.71 32.93
N LEU A 488 3.55 -10.83 33.51
CA LEU A 488 4.58 -11.71 32.96
C LEU A 488 3.99 -12.81 32.07
N GLY A 489 2.68 -12.75 31.76
CA GLY A 489 1.97 -13.73 30.94
C GLY A 489 1.55 -15.01 31.68
N TYR A 490 1.76 -15.07 33.00
CA TYR A 490 1.40 -16.24 33.79
C TYR A 490 -0.07 -16.22 34.20
N ARG A 491 -0.72 -17.38 34.14
CA ARG A 491 -2.01 -17.57 34.79
C ARG A 491 -1.80 -17.71 36.30
N CYS A 492 -2.46 -16.86 37.07
CA CYS A 492 -2.43 -16.90 38.53
C CYS A 492 -3.83 -17.17 39.06
N GLY A 493 -4.01 -18.20 39.88
CA GLY A 493 -5.23 -18.39 40.68
C GLY A 493 -5.07 -17.76 42.05
N ARG A 494 -6.17 -17.22 42.61
CA ARG A 494 -6.18 -16.64 43.96
C ARG A 494 -7.16 -17.39 44.85
N THR A 495 -6.72 -17.77 46.04
CA THR A 495 -7.58 -18.32 47.10
C THR A 495 -7.29 -17.65 48.43
N THR A 496 -8.21 -17.76 49.38
CA THR A 496 -8.00 -17.29 50.75
C THR A 496 -8.12 -18.45 51.72
N LYS A 497 -7.35 -18.42 52.80
CA LYS A 497 -7.52 -19.32 53.95
C LYS A 497 -7.47 -18.52 55.24
N THR A 498 -8.22 -18.97 56.24
CA THR A 498 -8.14 -18.39 57.57
C THR A 498 -6.86 -18.86 58.26
N VAL A 499 -6.07 -17.93 58.78
CA VAL A 499 -4.87 -18.16 59.59
C VAL A 499 -5.04 -17.50 60.95
N ARG A 500 -4.19 -17.87 61.91
CA ARG A 500 -4.25 -17.33 63.28
C ARG A 500 -3.70 -15.90 63.30
N GLY A 501 -4.56 -14.92 63.04
CA GLY A 501 -4.25 -13.49 63.06
C GLY A 501 -4.55 -12.80 64.39
N ARG A 502 -4.12 -11.54 64.52
CA ARG A 502 -4.45 -10.66 65.67
C ARG A 502 -5.73 -9.85 65.45
N SER A 503 -6.16 -9.72 64.19
CA SER A 503 -7.32 -8.98 63.68
C SER A 503 -7.93 -9.77 62.52
N GLU A 504 -9.16 -9.43 62.10
CA GLU A 504 -9.81 -10.05 60.93
C GLU A 504 -8.96 -9.91 59.65
N ALA A 505 -8.42 -8.71 59.40
CA ALA A 505 -7.51 -8.44 58.27
C ALA A 505 -6.18 -9.22 58.34
N SER A 506 -5.69 -9.58 59.54
CA SER A 506 -4.48 -10.41 59.68
C SER A 506 -4.79 -11.91 59.86
N SER A 507 -6.08 -12.27 59.87
CA SER A 507 -6.57 -13.65 59.95
C SER A 507 -6.93 -14.22 58.59
N THR A 508 -6.83 -13.44 57.52
CA THR A 508 -7.02 -13.89 56.14
C THR A 508 -5.66 -13.96 55.44
N CYS A 509 -5.29 -15.13 54.96
CA CYS A 509 -4.11 -15.35 54.14
C CYS A 509 -4.54 -15.53 52.70
N TYR A 510 -4.05 -14.67 51.81
CA TYR A 510 -4.22 -14.72 50.37
C TYR A 510 -3.13 -15.61 49.78
N ILE A 511 -3.53 -16.59 49.00
CA ILE A 511 -2.65 -17.56 48.36
C ILE A 511 -2.78 -17.38 46.85
N LEU A 512 -1.67 -17.05 46.22
CA LEU A 512 -1.52 -16.96 44.77
C LEU A 512 -0.84 -18.22 44.27
N ASN A 513 -1.48 -18.93 43.34
CA ASN A 513 -0.92 -20.13 42.73
C ASN A 513 -0.76 -19.92 41.24
N PHE A 514 0.44 -20.08 40.72
CA PHE A 514 0.72 -20.01 39.30
C PHE A 514 1.68 -21.13 38.89
N SER A 515 1.77 -21.41 37.60
CA SER A 515 2.73 -22.37 37.05
C SER A 515 3.50 -21.68 35.95
N THR A 516 4.79 -21.98 35.83
CA THR A 516 5.63 -21.39 34.79
C THR A 516 6.77 -22.33 34.44
N THR A 517 7.25 -22.24 33.20
CA THR A 517 8.49 -22.88 32.74
C THR A 517 9.72 -22.03 33.05
N ASP A 518 9.53 -20.78 33.50
CA ASP A 518 10.60 -19.84 33.81
C ASP A 518 11.21 -20.09 35.19
N ASP A 519 12.42 -19.58 35.40
CA ASP A 519 13.09 -19.60 36.70
C ASP A 519 12.59 -18.42 37.54
N VAL A 520 11.73 -18.71 38.52
CA VAL A 520 11.14 -17.69 39.45
C VAL A 520 11.68 -17.81 40.88
N PHE A 521 12.73 -18.59 41.09
CA PHE A 521 13.45 -18.70 42.37
C PHE A 521 14.95 -18.56 42.11
N ARG A 522 15.67 -17.83 42.96
CA ARG A 522 17.14 -17.83 42.96
C ARG A 522 17.72 -18.67 44.10
N LEU A 523 16.96 -18.88 45.18
CA LEU A 523 17.37 -19.70 46.30
C LEU A 523 17.59 -21.15 45.86
N HIS A 524 18.79 -21.69 46.05
CA HIS A 524 19.24 -22.91 45.37
C HIS A 524 18.30 -24.09 45.60
N ARG A 525 17.89 -24.31 46.86
CA ARG A 525 16.96 -25.39 47.24
C ARG A 525 15.58 -25.28 46.56
N LYS A 526 15.04 -24.07 46.41
CA LYS A 526 13.71 -23.83 45.81
C LYS A 526 13.81 -23.87 44.28
N HIS A 527 14.88 -23.32 43.72
CA HIS A 527 15.19 -23.37 42.30
C HIS A 527 15.37 -24.82 41.80
N VAL A 528 16.17 -25.64 42.49
CA VAL A 528 16.35 -27.06 42.12
C VAL A 528 15.03 -27.82 42.23
N LEU A 529 14.29 -27.64 43.33
CA LEU A 529 12.99 -28.28 43.51
C LEU A 529 11.98 -27.85 42.42
N HIS A 530 11.94 -26.56 42.08
CA HIS A 530 11.08 -26.08 40.99
C HIS A 530 11.52 -26.66 39.65
N LYS A 531 12.83 -26.74 39.38
CA LYS A 531 13.36 -27.31 38.14
C LYS A 531 13.02 -28.80 37.99
N GLU A 532 13.01 -29.55 39.09
CA GLU A 532 12.65 -30.98 39.11
C GLU A 532 11.13 -31.20 38.95
N GLU A 533 10.32 -30.34 39.56
CA GLU A 533 8.86 -30.54 39.64
C GLU A 533 8.06 -29.76 38.56
N ARG A 534 8.65 -28.73 37.94
CA ARG A 534 7.91 -27.85 37.01
C ARG A 534 7.52 -28.56 35.72
N PRO A 535 6.41 -28.16 35.09
CA PRO A 535 5.98 -28.73 33.80
C PRO A 535 7.02 -28.50 32.69
N SER A 536 7.21 -29.48 31.80
CA SER A 536 8.14 -29.41 30.66
C SER A 536 7.61 -28.63 29.45
N SER A 537 6.34 -28.19 29.46
CA SER A 537 5.69 -27.55 28.31
C SER A 537 4.74 -26.42 28.73
N THR A 538 4.78 -25.30 27.99
CA THR A 538 3.92 -24.12 28.15
C THR A 538 2.50 -24.30 27.61
N VAL A 539 2.23 -25.38 26.85
CA VAL A 539 0.98 -25.60 26.09
C VAL A 539 -0.28 -25.60 26.96
N ARG A 540 -0.19 -26.00 28.24
CA ARG A 540 -1.31 -26.00 29.20
C ARG A 540 -1.38 -24.76 30.08
N ILE A 541 -0.31 -23.96 30.15
CA ILE A 541 -0.13 -22.86 31.11
C ILE A 541 -0.56 -21.51 30.51
N GLY A 542 -0.42 -21.32 29.19
CA GLY A 542 -0.78 -20.09 28.48
C GLY A 542 -2.27 -19.87 28.23
N LYS A 543 -3.17 -20.45 29.03
CA LYS A 543 -4.64 -20.42 28.81
C LYS A 543 -5.43 -20.26 30.10
N ARG A 544 -6.53 -19.49 30.03
CA ARG A 544 -7.58 -19.37 31.06
C ARG A 544 -8.85 -20.03 30.59
N PHE A 545 -9.46 -20.86 31.43
CA PHE A 545 -10.76 -21.44 31.12
C PHE A 545 -11.90 -20.55 31.61
N ILE A 546 -13.03 -20.51 30.91
CA ILE A 546 -14.24 -19.81 31.37
C ILE A 546 -15.10 -20.80 32.14
N THR A 547 -15.37 -20.52 33.42
CA THR A 547 -16.04 -21.45 34.36
C THR A 547 -17.50 -21.15 34.58
N ALA A 548 -17.92 -19.90 34.40
CA ALA A 548 -19.32 -19.51 34.45
C ALA A 548 -19.55 -18.26 33.61
N VAL A 549 -20.75 -18.09 33.06
CA VAL A 549 -21.19 -16.83 32.46
C VAL A 549 -22.64 -16.63 32.88
N ARG A 550 -22.95 -15.49 33.51
CA ARG A 550 -24.25 -15.22 34.13
C ARG A 550 -24.83 -13.93 33.57
N PRO A 551 -26.13 -13.89 33.21
CA PRO A 551 -26.77 -12.64 32.84
C PRO A 551 -26.77 -11.68 34.03
N VAL A 552 -26.48 -10.41 33.79
CA VAL A 552 -26.53 -9.33 34.79
C VAL A 552 -27.46 -8.23 34.31
N THR A 553 -27.89 -7.35 35.22
CA THR A 553 -28.63 -6.14 34.84
C THR A 553 -27.81 -5.37 33.80
N SER A 554 -28.46 -4.94 32.71
CA SER A 554 -27.83 -4.13 31.67
C SER A 554 -27.07 -2.96 32.30
N VAL A 555 -25.78 -2.85 31.98
CA VAL A 555 -24.93 -1.73 32.38
C VAL A 555 -24.53 -0.92 31.13
N PRO A 556 -24.17 0.35 31.28
CA PRO A 556 -23.57 1.11 30.18
C PRO A 556 -22.30 0.41 29.67
N VAL A 557 -22.21 0.18 28.37
CA VAL A 557 -21.07 -0.49 27.72
C VAL A 557 -20.48 0.38 26.62
N ARG A 558 -19.18 0.27 26.37
CA ARG A 558 -18.47 1.06 25.35
C ARG A 558 -17.37 0.22 24.71
N CYS A 559 -17.00 0.56 23.48
CA CYS A 559 -15.95 -0.10 22.73
C CYS A 559 -14.82 0.88 22.43
N VAL A 560 -13.58 0.39 22.44
CA VAL A 560 -12.40 1.10 21.93
C VAL A 560 -11.72 0.33 20.82
N GLN A 561 -11.07 1.06 19.90
CA GLN A 561 -10.24 0.49 18.85
C GLN A 561 -8.80 1.00 19.00
N VAL A 562 -7.85 0.11 18.77
CA VAL A 562 -6.40 0.35 18.88
C VAL A 562 -5.72 0.22 17.51
N ASP A 563 -4.53 0.80 17.36
CA ASP A 563 -3.80 0.97 16.09
C ASP A 563 -2.92 -0.20 15.63
N ASN A 564 -3.03 -1.36 16.25
CA ASN A 564 -2.29 -2.57 15.87
C ASN A 564 -3.00 -3.41 14.79
N ASP A 565 -2.23 -4.22 14.07
CA ASP A 565 -2.67 -5.04 12.94
C ASP A 565 -3.74 -6.09 13.33
N ASP A 566 -3.67 -6.62 14.55
CA ASP A 566 -4.62 -7.62 15.04
C ASP A 566 -5.93 -7.00 15.56
N HIS A 567 -5.96 -5.68 15.77
CA HIS A 567 -7.05 -4.93 16.42
C HIS A 567 -7.48 -5.51 17.80
N LEU A 568 -6.56 -6.20 18.48
CA LEU A 568 -6.71 -6.80 19.81
C LEU A 568 -6.12 -5.87 20.86
N TYR A 569 -6.86 -5.65 21.94
CA TYR A 569 -6.34 -5.00 23.15
C TYR A 569 -6.64 -5.86 24.36
N LEU A 570 -5.83 -5.70 25.41
CA LEU A 570 -6.00 -6.41 26.67
C LEU A 570 -7.11 -5.75 27.48
N ALA A 571 -8.12 -6.54 27.88
CA ALA A 571 -9.20 -6.07 28.74
C ALA A 571 -9.26 -6.81 30.08
N GLY A 572 -9.67 -6.10 31.13
CA GLY A 572 -9.80 -6.59 32.50
C GLY A 572 -8.46 -6.70 33.23
N ARG A 573 -8.52 -6.91 34.56
CA ARG A 573 -7.31 -7.12 35.40
C ARG A 573 -6.52 -8.37 35.00
N SER A 574 -7.15 -9.25 34.23
CA SER A 574 -6.57 -10.47 33.69
C SER A 574 -6.01 -10.31 32.27
N MET A 575 -6.25 -9.20 31.56
CA MET A 575 -5.65 -8.90 30.24
C MET A 575 -6.03 -9.90 29.11
N VAL A 576 -7.23 -9.75 28.50
CA VAL A 576 -7.86 -10.72 27.54
C VAL A 576 -8.18 -10.13 26.11
N PRO A 577 -8.00 -10.84 24.94
CA PRO A 577 -8.17 -10.34 23.51
C PRO A 577 -9.41 -10.82 22.61
N THR A 578 -9.83 -10.14 21.47
CA THR A 578 -11.14 -10.29 20.64
C THR A 578 -11.29 -9.93 19.05
N HIS A 579 -12.12 -10.59 18.14
CA HIS A 579 -12.22 -10.41 16.59
C HIS A 579 -13.56 -10.78 15.73
N ASN A 580 -13.81 -10.47 14.37
CA ASN A 580 -14.69 -11.20 13.31
C ASN A 580 -14.83 -10.76 11.75
N SER A 581 -15.22 -11.67 10.76
CA SER A 581 -15.68 -11.48 9.29
C SER A 581 -16.68 -12.56 8.67
N THR A 582 -17.67 -12.27 7.76
CA THR A 582 -18.74 -13.25 7.26
C THR A 582 -19.26 -13.29 5.78
N LEU A 583 -19.34 -12.21 4.98
CA LEU A 583 -20.08 -12.17 3.68
C LEU A 583 -19.50 -13.04 2.54
N ALA A 584 -18.18 -13.15 2.46
CA ALA A 584 -17.48 -13.81 1.35
C ALA A 584 -17.76 -15.31 1.22
N LEU A 585 -18.15 -15.94 2.33
CA LEU A 585 -18.48 -17.37 2.39
C LEU A 585 -19.78 -17.71 1.66
N ASP A 586 -20.72 -16.77 1.58
CA ASP A 586 -21.99 -17.02 0.90
C ASP A 586 -21.81 -17.15 -0.63
N PHE A 587 -20.89 -16.38 -1.25
CA PHE A 587 -20.57 -16.51 -2.67
C PHE A 587 -19.97 -17.88 -3.02
N CYS A 588 -19.02 -18.37 -2.21
CA CYS A 588 -18.47 -19.72 -2.39
C CYS A 588 -19.52 -20.82 -2.22
N ARG A 589 -20.46 -20.65 -1.29
CA ARG A 589 -21.55 -21.61 -1.09
C ARG A 589 -22.47 -21.68 -2.30
N ALA A 590 -22.87 -20.53 -2.85
CA ALA A 590 -23.69 -20.48 -4.06
C ALA A 590 -22.99 -21.15 -5.26
N ALA A 591 -21.70 -20.87 -5.46
CA ALA A 591 -20.93 -21.46 -6.56
C ALA A 591 -20.75 -22.98 -6.40
N SER A 592 -20.18 -23.44 -5.28
CA SER A 592 -19.77 -24.85 -5.14
C SER A 592 -20.84 -25.77 -4.59
N ILE A 593 -21.63 -25.34 -3.62
CA ILE A 593 -22.61 -26.23 -2.97
C ILE A 593 -23.92 -26.25 -3.76
N HIS A 594 -24.40 -25.09 -4.22
CA HIS A 594 -25.69 -25.03 -4.92
C HIS A 594 -25.58 -25.31 -6.42
N ASN A 595 -24.46 -24.94 -7.05
CA ASN A 595 -24.28 -25.05 -8.50
C ASN A 595 -23.16 -26.02 -8.93
N ASN A 596 -22.49 -26.67 -7.97
CA ASN A 596 -21.43 -27.65 -8.23
C ASN A 596 -20.26 -27.10 -9.10
N LEU A 597 -19.97 -25.80 -8.97
CA LEU A 597 -18.85 -25.15 -9.65
C LEU A 597 -17.63 -25.07 -8.74
N SER A 598 -16.46 -25.38 -9.27
CA SER A 598 -15.23 -25.41 -8.49
C SER A 598 -14.85 -24.03 -7.95
N SER A 599 -14.72 -23.86 -6.63
CA SER A 599 -14.26 -22.60 -6.03
C SER A 599 -13.10 -22.80 -5.06
N VAL A 600 -12.29 -21.75 -4.86
CA VAL A 600 -11.24 -21.73 -3.84
C VAL A 600 -11.35 -20.50 -2.96
N PHE A 601 -11.22 -20.70 -1.66
CA PHE A 601 -11.20 -19.64 -0.65
C PHE A 601 -9.80 -19.56 -0.03
N PHE A 602 -9.06 -18.50 -0.35
CA PHE A 602 -7.78 -18.17 0.28
C PHE A 602 -8.08 -17.29 1.51
N SER A 603 -7.96 -17.88 2.70
CA SER A 603 -8.16 -17.16 3.95
C SER A 603 -6.84 -16.84 4.61
N LEU A 604 -6.59 -15.55 4.79
CA LEU A 604 -5.43 -15.02 5.50
C LEU A 604 -5.76 -14.72 6.97
N GLU A 605 -7.05 -14.67 7.31
CA GLU A 605 -7.56 -14.33 8.65
C GLU A 605 -8.22 -15.52 9.36
N MET A 606 -9.02 -16.34 8.66
CA MET A 606 -9.83 -17.40 9.24
C MET A 606 -9.27 -18.79 8.96
N THR A 607 -9.42 -19.70 9.93
CA THR A 607 -8.93 -21.08 9.77
C THR A 607 -9.90 -21.91 8.93
N ARG A 608 -9.42 -22.98 8.28
CA ARG A 608 -10.27 -23.88 7.49
C ARG A 608 -11.43 -24.47 8.29
N SER A 609 -11.21 -24.82 9.55
CA SER A 609 -12.26 -25.35 10.43
C SER A 609 -13.34 -24.30 10.71
N GLU A 610 -12.96 -23.04 10.91
CA GLU A 610 -13.91 -21.95 11.13
C GLU A 610 -14.79 -21.71 9.91
N ILE A 611 -14.17 -21.66 8.72
CA ILE A 611 -14.87 -21.56 7.44
C ILE A 611 -15.83 -22.74 7.26
N THR A 612 -15.37 -23.98 7.49
CA THR A 612 -16.20 -25.18 7.34
C THR A 612 -17.40 -25.17 8.28
N MET A 613 -17.23 -24.75 9.53
CA MET A 613 -18.33 -24.65 10.50
C MET A 613 -19.37 -23.59 10.10
N ARG A 614 -18.90 -22.43 9.60
CA ARG A 614 -19.79 -21.38 9.07
C ARG A 614 -20.56 -21.87 7.85
N LEU A 615 -19.91 -22.57 6.92
CA LEU A 615 -20.57 -23.20 5.76
C LEU A 615 -21.65 -24.21 6.17
N LEU A 616 -21.33 -25.12 7.11
CA LEU A 616 -22.29 -26.10 7.62
C LEU A 616 -23.46 -25.44 8.35
N SER A 617 -23.21 -24.40 9.14
CA SER A 617 -24.27 -23.62 9.80
C SER A 617 -25.21 -22.98 8.79
N ALA A 618 -24.60 -22.33 7.82
CA ALA A 618 -25.29 -21.56 6.82
C ALA A 618 -26.17 -22.47 5.91
N GLU A 619 -25.67 -23.67 5.57
CA GLU A 619 -26.35 -24.66 4.72
C GLU A 619 -27.37 -25.54 5.48
N ALA A 620 -27.01 -26.04 6.66
CA ALA A 620 -27.92 -26.87 7.46
C ALA A 620 -29.02 -26.05 8.17
N LYS A 621 -28.91 -24.71 8.14
CA LYS A 621 -29.76 -23.78 8.92
C LYS A 621 -29.77 -24.14 10.40
N VAL A 622 -28.63 -24.62 10.89
CA VAL A 622 -28.40 -24.92 12.29
C VAL A 622 -27.57 -23.76 12.83
N PRO A 623 -27.97 -23.12 13.95
CA PRO A 623 -27.25 -21.98 14.47
C PRO A 623 -25.76 -22.32 14.63
N LEU A 624 -24.86 -21.42 14.23
CA LEU A 624 -23.41 -21.70 14.27
C LEU A 624 -22.98 -22.11 15.68
N ASN A 625 -23.67 -21.56 16.67
CA ASN A 625 -23.52 -21.78 18.09
C ASN A 625 -23.90 -23.21 18.50
N HIS A 626 -24.89 -23.82 17.85
CA HIS A 626 -25.28 -25.22 18.09
C HIS A 626 -24.20 -26.17 17.52
N ILE A 627 -23.67 -25.87 16.33
CA ILE A 627 -22.61 -26.67 15.68
C ILE A 627 -21.30 -26.60 16.46
N ARG A 628 -20.82 -25.38 16.80
CA ARG A 628 -19.53 -25.17 17.48
C ARG A 628 -19.47 -25.76 18.87
N ASN A 629 -20.59 -25.72 19.59
CA ASN A 629 -20.64 -26.15 20.98
C ASN A 629 -21.10 -27.61 21.14
N GLY A 630 -21.51 -28.28 20.05
CA GLY A 630 -21.96 -29.67 20.07
C GLY A 630 -23.33 -29.89 20.71
N ASN A 631 -24.06 -28.82 21.06
CA ASN A 631 -25.43 -28.84 21.59
C ASN A 631 -26.46 -29.02 20.46
N MET A 632 -26.21 -29.95 19.55
CA MET A 632 -27.15 -30.30 18.47
C MET A 632 -28.13 -31.32 19.03
N GLY A 633 -29.42 -30.97 19.03
CA GLY A 633 -30.47 -31.96 19.27
C GLY A 633 -30.50 -33.00 18.15
N ASP A 634 -31.23 -34.11 18.33
CA ASP A 634 -31.33 -35.15 17.31
C ASP A 634 -31.82 -34.60 15.95
N GLU A 635 -32.67 -33.56 15.99
CA GLU A 635 -33.14 -32.85 14.80
C GLU A 635 -32.03 -32.04 14.10
N ASP A 636 -31.19 -31.32 14.85
CA ASP A 636 -30.07 -30.55 14.31
C ASP A 636 -28.98 -31.46 13.77
N TRP A 637 -28.70 -32.58 14.45
CA TRP A 637 -27.85 -33.65 13.94
C TRP A 637 -28.39 -34.23 12.64
N THR A 638 -29.70 -34.42 12.55
CA THR A 638 -30.35 -34.92 11.33
C THR A 638 -30.24 -33.90 10.19
N LYS A 639 -30.46 -32.60 10.45
CA LYS A 639 -30.29 -31.52 9.45
C LYS A 639 -28.85 -31.42 8.95
N LEU A 640 -27.89 -31.47 9.87
CA LEU A 640 -26.47 -31.40 9.57
C LEU A 640 -26.01 -32.65 8.79
N ALA A 641 -26.38 -33.86 9.23
CA ALA A 641 -26.00 -35.09 8.56
C ALA A 641 -26.57 -35.17 7.13
N ARG A 642 -27.80 -34.67 6.91
CA ARG A 642 -28.40 -34.57 5.56
C ARG A 642 -27.58 -33.67 4.64
N LYS A 643 -27.10 -32.52 5.13
CA LYS A 643 -26.34 -31.53 4.33
C LYS A 643 -24.84 -31.77 4.29
N MET A 644 -24.29 -32.54 5.23
CA MET A 644 -22.86 -32.86 5.29
C MET A 644 -22.39 -33.63 4.05
N GLY A 645 -23.24 -34.52 3.50
CA GLY A 645 -22.96 -35.21 2.24
C GLY A 645 -22.76 -34.24 1.08
N GLU A 646 -23.71 -33.30 0.90
CA GLU A 646 -23.68 -32.28 -0.15
C GLU A 646 -22.45 -31.37 -0.01
N VAL A 647 -22.20 -30.84 1.19
CA VAL A 647 -21.04 -29.97 1.48
C VAL A 647 -19.70 -30.71 1.28
N SER A 648 -19.62 -31.98 1.68
CA SER A 648 -18.39 -32.78 1.52
C SER A 648 -18.11 -33.18 0.08
N SER A 649 -19.14 -33.32 -0.76
CA SER A 649 -19.00 -33.64 -2.18
C SER A 649 -18.78 -32.41 -3.06
N ALA A 650 -19.07 -31.21 -2.55
CA ALA A 650 -18.95 -29.97 -3.30
C ALA A 650 -17.49 -29.67 -3.66
N PRO A 651 -17.20 -29.17 -4.88
CA PRO A 651 -15.84 -28.86 -5.34
C PRO A 651 -15.31 -27.53 -4.76
N MET A 652 -15.32 -27.39 -3.44
CA MET A 652 -14.83 -26.20 -2.73
C MET A 652 -13.49 -26.48 -2.04
N PHE A 653 -12.48 -25.67 -2.34
CA PHE A 653 -11.13 -25.75 -1.78
C PHE A 653 -10.89 -24.60 -0.80
N ILE A 654 -10.21 -24.84 0.31
CA ILE A 654 -9.88 -23.82 1.31
C ILE A 654 -8.39 -23.88 1.60
N ASP A 655 -7.73 -22.73 1.51
CA ASP A 655 -6.32 -22.56 1.87
C ASP A 655 -6.20 -21.48 2.95
N ASP A 656 -5.78 -21.90 4.13
CA ASP A 656 -5.62 -21.09 5.34
C ASP A 656 -4.15 -20.88 5.71
N SER A 657 -3.25 -20.92 4.72
CA SER A 657 -1.81 -20.67 4.94
C SER A 657 -1.59 -19.19 5.32
N PRO A 658 -0.87 -18.90 6.43
CA PRO A 658 -0.60 -17.52 6.82
C PRO A 658 0.40 -16.84 5.87
N ASN A 659 0.30 -15.51 5.73
CA ASN A 659 1.27 -14.67 5.02
C ASN A 659 1.53 -15.06 3.55
N MET A 660 0.53 -15.58 2.83
CA MET A 660 0.72 -15.98 1.43
C MET A 660 1.10 -14.80 0.52
N THR A 661 2.07 -15.05 -0.37
CA THR A 661 2.42 -14.10 -1.44
C THR A 661 1.51 -14.30 -2.66
N MET A 662 1.44 -13.29 -3.53
CA MET A 662 0.66 -13.40 -4.78
C MET A 662 1.15 -14.54 -5.68
N MET A 663 2.45 -14.82 -5.68
CA MET A 663 3.05 -15.88 -6.49
C MET A 663 2.57 -17.26 -6.05
N GLU A 664 2.47 -17.49 -4.74
CA GLU A 664 1.93 -18.73 -4.18
C GLU A 664 0.44 -18.90 -4.51
N ILE A 665 -0.35 -17.82 -4.35
CA ILE A 665 -1.78 -17.83 -4.70
C ILE A 665 -1.96 -18.16 -6.19
N ARG A 666 -1.19 -17.53 -7.07
CA ARG A 666 -1.20 -17.79 -8.51
C ARG A 666 -0.81 -19.23 -8.83
N ALA A 667 0.25 -19.76 -8.24
CA ALA A 667 0.70 -21.14 -8.46
C ALA A 667 -0.35 -22.17 -8.00
N LYS A 668 -0.96 -21.96 -6.83
CA LYS A 668 -2.03 -22.82 -6.29
C LYS A 668 -3.30 -22.74 -7.15
N ALA A 669 -3.72 -21.54 -7.53
CA ALA A 669 -4.89 -21.31 -8.39
C ALA A 669 -4.72 -21.96 -9.77
N ARG A 670 -3.54 -21.82 -10.41
CA ARG A 670 -3.20 -22.51 -11.68
C ARG A 670 -3.32 -24.03 -11.55
N ARG A 671 -2.76 -24.60 -10.47
CA ARG A 671 -2.82 -26.04 -10.21
C ARG A 671 -4.25 -26.54 -10.04
N LEU A 672 -5.09 -25.77 -9.35
CA LEU A 672 -6.52 -26.08 -9.19
C LEU A 672 -7.29 -25.93 -10.50
N LYS A 673 -7.02 -24.88 -11.30
CA LYS A 673 -7.62 -24.71 -12.63
C LYS A 673 -7.34 -25.90 -13.54
N GLN A 674 -6.11 -26.39 -13.56
CA GLN A 674 -5.71 -27.53 -14.39
C GLN A 674 -6.34 -28.87 -13.94
N ARG A 675 -6.45 -29.11 -12.63
CA ARG A 675 -6.91 -30.41 -12.09
C ARG A 675 -8.42 -30.50 -11.90
N HIS A 676 -9.08 -29.38 -11.62
CA HIS A 676 -10.46 -29.33 -11.15
C HIS A 676 -11.32 -28.26 -11.84
N ASP A 677 -10.83 -27.63 -12.94
CA ASP A 677 -11.52 -26.59 -13.69
C ASP A 677 -12.13 -25.50 -12.79
N LEU A 678 -11.27 -24.82 -12.03
CA LEU A 678 -11.61 -23.73 -11.13
C LEU A 678 -12.49 -22.66 -11.82
N LYS A 679 -13.58 -22.25 -11.16
CA LYS A 679 -14.59 -21.28 -11.63
C LYS A 679 -14.73 -20.04 -10.77
N LEU A 680 -14.28 -20.04 -9.51
CA LEU A 680 -14.32 -18.86 -8.62
C LEU A 680 -13.13 -18.85 -7.67
N ILE A 681 -12.54 -17.67 -7.46
CA ILE A 681 -11.51 -17.45 -6.44
C ILE A 681 -12.00 -16.39 -5.46
N VAL A 682 -11.83 -16.63 -4.16
CA VAL A 682 -12.08 -15.65 -3.10
C VAL A 682 -10.80 -15.45 -2.28
N ILE A 683 -10.44 -14.19 -2.00
CA ILE A 683 -9.24 -13.80 -1.23
C ILE A 683 -9.67 -12.90 -0.06
N ASP A 684 -9.38 -13.35 1.17
CA ASP A 684 -9.80 -12.72 2.42
C ASP A 684 -8.60 -12.44 3.34
N TYR A 685 -8.14 -11.21 3.56
CA TYR A 685 -8.48 -9.95 2.88
C TYR A 685 -7.20 -9.29 2.31
N LEU A 686 -7.36 -8.45 1.29
CA LEU A 686 -6.27 -7.87 0.49
C LEU A 686 -5.17 -7.21 1.33
N GLN A 687 -5.55 -6.52 2.40
CA GLN A 687 -4.65 -5.81 3.30
C GLN A 687 -3.86 -6.73 4.26
N LEU A 688 -3.92 -8.07 4.14
CA LEU A 688 -3.01 -9.00 4.84
C LEU A 688 -1.99 -9.66 3.91
N MET A 689 -2.10 -9.43 2.60
CA MET A 689 -1.13 -9.96 1.65
C MET A 689 0.23 -9.28 1.83
N THR A 690 1.31 -10.00 1.52
CA THR A 690 2.67 -9.44 1.52
C THR A 690 3.34 -9.69 0.18
N SER A 691 4.12 -8.71 -0.27
CA SER A 691 4.81 -8.74 -1.56
C SER A 691 6.15 -9.48 -1.49
N GLY A 692 6.58 -9.88 -0.28
CA GLY A 692 7.90 -10.47 -0.02
C GLY A 692 9.08 -9.52 -0.21
N LYS A 693 8.84 -8.29 -0.70
CA LYS A 693 9.82 -7.21 -0.88
C LYS A 693 9.60 -6.15 0.21
N LYS A 694 10.65 -5.43 0.60
CA LYS A 694 10.49 -4.20 1.39
C LYS A 694 9.86 -3.13 0.49
N VAL A 695 8.56 -2.89 0.67
CA VAL A 695 7.84 -1.80 0.02
C VAL A 695 7.62 -0.69 1.06
N GLU A 696 7.88 0.56 0.69
CA GLU A 696 7.92 1.68 1.64
C GLU A 696 6.52 2.13 2.13
N SER A 697 5.46 1.87 1.37
CA SER A 697 4.08 2.25 1.73
C SER A 697 3.07 1.14 1.42
N ARG A 698 2.22 0.82 2.40
CA ARG A 698 1.17 -0.23 2.32
C ARG A 698 0.17 0.02 1.19
N GLN A 699 -0.09 1.29 0.87
CA GLN A 699 -1.01 1.70 -0.19
C GLN A 699 -0.55 1.28 -1.59
N LEU A 700 0.76 1.35 -1.82
CA LEU A 700 1.37 0.88 -3.07
C LEU A 700 1.30 -0.63 -3.19
N GLU A 701 1.56 -1.31 -2.09
CA GLU A 701 1.50 -2.77 -2.01
C GLU A 701 0.08 -3.26 -2.36
N VAL A 702 -0.94 -2.64 -1.78
CA VAL A 702 -2.35 -2.94 -2.08
C VAL A 702 -2.72 -2.60 -3.53
N SER A 703 -2.20 -1.48 -4.08
CA SER A 703 -2.40 -1.12 -5.49
C SER A 703 -1.76 -2.15 -6.43
N GLU A 704 -0.56 -2.63 -6.11
CA GLU A 704 0.13 -3.66 -6.88
C GLU A 704 -0.61 -5.01 -6.82
N PHE A 705 -1.09 -5.41 -5.64
CA PHE A 705 -1.90 -6.62 -5.49
C PHE A 705 -3.19 -6.56 -6.32
N SER A 706 -3.86 -5.40 -6.33
CA SER A 706 -5.07 -5.18 -7.13
C SER A 706 -4.82 -5.49 -8.62
N ARG A 707 -3.74 -4.93 -9.19
CA ARG A 707 -3.33 -5.20 -10.58
C ARG A 707 -2.98 -6.66 -10.81
N GLN A 708 -2.19 -7.27 -9.92
CA GLN A 708 -1.76 -8.66 -10.07
C GLN A 708 -2.97 -9.62 -10.00
N ILE A 709 -3.97 -9.33 -9.16
CA ILE A 709 -5.23 -10.07 -9.09
C ILE A 709 -6.02 -9.93 -10.38
N LYS A 710 -6.13 -8.71 -10.93
CA LYS A 710 -6.83 -8.51 -12.20
C LYS A 710 -6.17 -9.27 -13.36
N LEU A 711 -4.84 -9.28 -13.41
CA LEU A 711 -4.10 -10.07 -14.40
C LEU A 711 -4.33 -11.57 -14.18
N LEU A 712 -4.33 -12.04 -12.93
CA LEU A 712 -4.64 -13.44 -12.61
C LEU A 712 -6.06 -13.85 -13.03
N ALA A 713 -7.04 -12.98 -12.81
CA ALA A 713 -8.43 -13.21 -13.20
C ALA A 713 -8.55 -13.42 -14.71
N LYS A 714 -7.91 -12.54 -15.50
CA LYS A 714 -7.88 -12.64 -16.97
C LYS A 714 -7.12 -13.87 -17.45
N GLU A 715 -5.97 -14.16 -16.85
CA GLU A 715 -5.13 -15.29 -17.22
C GLU A 715 -5.82 -16.63 -17.02
N LEU A 716 -6.52 -16.80 -15.89
CA LEU A 716 -7.23 -18.04 -15.58
C LEU A 716 -8.64 -18.08 -16.15
N GLU A 717 -9.12 -16.98 -16.73
CA GLU A 717 -10.51 -16.79 -17.17
C GLU A 717 -11.51 -17.15 -16.05
N VAL A 718 -11.29 -16.61 -14.84
CA VAL A 718 -12.08 -16.90 -13.64
C VAL A 718 -12.39 -15.61 -12.89
N PRO A 719 -13.63 -15.40 -12.39
CA PRO A 719 -13.93 -14.31 -11.47
C PRO A 719 -13.14 -14.43 -10.16
N ILE A 720 -12.54 -13.33 -9.71
CA ILE A 720 -11.85 -13.24 -8.42
C ILE A 720 -12.54 -12.21 -7.54
N ILE A 721 -13.00 -12.63 -6.36
CA ILE A 721 -13.54 -11.76 -5.31
C ILE A 721 -12.43 -11.48 -4.31
N ALA A 722 -12.12 -10.20 -4.13
CA ALA A 722 -11.12 -9.74 -3.19
C ALA A 722 -11.79 -8.91 -2.09
N LEU A 723 -11.62 -9.33 -0.83
CA LEU A 723 -12.17 -8.59 0.30
C LEU A 723 -11.28 -7.41 0.67
N SER A 724 -11.89 -6.26 0.88
CA SER A 724 -11.20 -5.04 1.29
C SER A 724 -11.89 -4.40 2.49
N GLN A 725 -11.14 -3.88 3.45
CA GLN A 725 -11.71 -3.07 4.52
C GLN A 725 -11.97 -1.63 4.05
N LEU A 726 -12.99 -0.98 4.62
CA LEU A 726 -13.30 0.43 4.42
C LEU A 726 -12.67 1.32 5.51
N ASN A 727 -12.23 2.52 5.12
CA ASN A 727 -11.81 3.58 6.02
C ASN A 727 -12.98 4.11 6.89
N ARG A 728 -12.69 4.98 7.87
CA ARG A 728 -13.69 5.53 8.81
C ARG A 728 -14.46 6.75 8.30
N GLY A 729 -14.29 7.14 7.03
CA GLY A 729 -14.95 8.27 6.40
C GLY A 729 -16.49 8.28 6.54
N PRO A 730 -17.21 7.15 6.38
CA PRO A 730 -18.66 7.11 6.54
C PRO A 730 -19.14 7.53 7.94
N GLU A 731 -18.41 7.17 9.00
CA GLU A 731 -18.87 7.38 10.39
C GLU A 731 -18.86 8.85 10.83
N GLN A 732 -18.04 9.67 10.18
CA GLN A 732 -17.92 11.10 10.46
C GLN A 732 -18.95 11.93 9.67
N ARG A 733 -19.62 11.32 8.68
CA ARG A 733 -20.65 11.97 7.87
C ARG A 733 -22.01 11.85 8.56
N GLY A 734 -22.89 12.82 8.28
CA GLY A 734 -24.30 12.73 8.68
C GLY A 734 -25.01 11.54 8.00
N ASP A 735 -24.62 11.21 6.77
CA ASP A 735 -25.00 9.98 6.08
C ASP A 735 -23.86 8.94 6.20
N LYS A 736 -24.13 7.89 6.96
CA LYS A 736 -23.17 6.82 7.30
C LYS A 736 -23.10 5.72 6.24
N ARG A 737 -23.78 5.90 5.11
CA ARG A 737 -23.71 5.01 3.95
C ARG A 737 -22.29 5.02 3.35
N PRO A 738 -21.65 3.86 3.17
CA PRO A 738 -20.38 3.72 2.48
C PRO A 738 -20.44 4.22 1.05
N MET A 739 -19.37 4.88 0.64
CA MET A 739 -19.15 5.40 -0.70
C MET A 739 -17.83 4.87 -1.25
N MET A 740 -17.64 4.97 -2.57
CA MET A 740 -16.38 4.60 -3.24
C MET A 740 -15.16 5.32 -2.65
N SER A 741 -15.35 6.54 -2.13
CA SER A 741 -14.30 7.29 -1.43
C SER A 741 -13.80 6.62 -0.15
N ASP A 742 -14.55 5.66 0.39
CA ASP A 742 -14.27 5.03 1.69
C ASP A 742 -13.49 3.72 1.57
N LEU A 743 -13.41 3.15 0.37
CA LEU A 743 -12.41 2.13 0.02
C LEU A 743 -10.97 2.65 0.10
N ARG A 744 -10.81 3.97 0.23
CA ARG A 744 -9.54 4.66 0.00
C ARG A 744 -8.78 4.88 1.27
N GLU A 745 -7.55 4.39 1.24
CA GLU A 745 -6.42 5.16 1.72
C GLU A 745 -5.79 6.04 0.63
N SER A 746 -6.35 6.11 -0.58
CA SER A 746 -5.76 6.89 -1.69
C SER A 746 -5.97 8.40 -1.56
N GLY A 747 -4.95 9.18 -1.87
CA GLY A 747 -5.08 10.64 -1.86
C GLY A 747 -5.72 11.22 -3.12
N CYS A 748 -6.30 12.40 -2.95
CA CYS A 748 -7.09 13.15 -3.91
C CYS A 748 -6.45 14.51 -4.21
N LEU A 749 -6.97 15.17 -5.25
CA LEU A 749 -6.51 16.46 -5.78
C LEU A 749 -7.66 17.48 -5.75
N THR A 750 -7.36 18.77 -5.85
CA THR A 750 -8.38 19.84 -5.84
C THR A 750 -8.93 20.14 -7.25
N ALA A 751 -10.08 20.82 -7.32
CA ALA A 751 -10.74 21.19 -8.59
C ALA A 751 -9.84 21.97 -9.55
N ASP A 752 -8.94 22.82 -9.03
CA ASP A 752 -8.05 23.67 -9.81
C ASP A 752 -6.83 22.93 -10.38
N THR A 753 -6.68 21.64 -10.07
CA THR A 753 -5.62 20.79 -10.63
C THR A 753 -5.83 20.61 -12.14
N ARG A 754 -4.81 20.92 -12.91
CA ARG A 754 -4.82 21.04 -14.38
C ARG A 754 -4.15 19.83 -15.03
N LEU A 755 -4.95 18.95 -15.61
CA LEU A 755 -4.54 17.75 -16.34
C LEU A 755 -4.01 18.12 -17.73
N LEU A 756 -2.87 17.53 -18.12
CA LEU A 756 -2.28 17.75 -19.43
C LEU A 756 -2.90 16.81 -20.47
N ARG A 757 -3.64 17.37 -21.44
CA ARG A 757 -4.30 16.60 -22.50
C ARG A 757 -3.31 16.14 -23.56
N ALA A 758 -3.46 14.90 -24.03
CA ALA A 758 -2.61 14.33 -25.08
C ALA A 758 -3.02 14.74 -26.49
N ASP A 759 -4.29 15.08 -26.71
CA ASP A 759 -4.82 15.40 -28.03
C ASP A 759 -4.35 16.75 -28.56
N ASN A 760 -4.26 17.77 -27.70
CA ASN A 760 -3.91 19.14 -28.07
C ASN A 760 -2.84 19.79 -27.18
N ASN A 761 -2.30 19.09 -26.16
CA ASN A 761 -1.35 19.61 -25.17
C ASN A 761 -1.86 20.78 -24.30
N ALA A 762 -3.13 21.13 -24.40
CA ALA A 762 -3.78 22.08 -23.50
C ALA A 762 -3.98 21.46 -22.12
N GLU A 763 -4.36 22.29 -21.15
CA GLU A 763 -4.66 21.85 -19.79
C GLU A 763 -6.16 21.96 -19.55
N VAL A 764 -6.74 20.96 -18.89
CA VAL A 764 -8.14 21.00 -18.43
C VAL A 764 -8.17 20.80 -16.93
N THR A 765 -8.97 21.58 -16.21
CA THR A 765 -9.07 21.40 -14.76
C THR A 765 -9.95 20.21 -14.41
N LEU A 766 -9.71 19.58 -13.26
CA LEU A 766 -10.62 18.55 -12.74
C LEU A 766 -12.04 19.11 -12.55
N GLY A 767 -12.16 20.36 -12.09
CA GLY A 767 -13.46 21.05 -11.97
C GLY A 767 -14.20 21.20 -13.31
N ASP A 768 -13.49 21.56 -14.38
CA ASP A 768 -14.11 21.68 -15.71
C ASP A 768 -14.57 20.32 -16.25
N LEU A 769 -13.77 19.26 -16.09
CA LEU A 769 -14.15 17.90 -16.48
C LEU A 769 -15.38 17.41 -15.73
N MET A 770 -15.45 17.73 -14.43
CA MET A 770 -16.61 17.45 -13.59
C MET A 770 -17.86 18.17 -14.07
N GLN A 771 -17.75 19.47 -14.34
CA GLN A 771 -18.88 20.28 -14.78
C GLN A 771 -19.37 19.90 -16.17
N SER A 772 -18.45 19.54 -17.07
CA SER A 772 -18.79 19.14 -18.45
C SER A 772 -19.25 17.68 -18.56
N GLY A 773 -18.98 16.84 -17.54
CA GLY A 773 -19.22 15.40 -17.60
C GLY A 773 -18.44 14.70 -18.71
N ALA A 774 -17.27 15.24 -19.09
CA ALA A 774 -16.50 14.74 -20.22
C ALA A 774 -15.92 13.37 -19.89
N LYS A 775 -16.08 12.43 -20.83
CA LYS A 775 -15.53 11.08 -20.74
C LYS A 775 -14.55 10.83 -21.88
N ASP A 776 -13.67 9.86 -21.68
CA ASP A 776 -12.68 9.40 -22.65
C ASP A 776 -11.74 10.50 -23.17
N VAL A 777 -11.27 11.35 -22.26
CA VAL A 777 -10.37 12.47 -22.57
C VAL A 777 -8.94 11.95 -22.69
N PRO A 778 -8.24 12.13 -23.83
CA PRO A 778 -6.84 11.73 -23.95
C PRO A 778 -5.95 12.60 -23.05
N VAL A 779 -5.20 11.98 -22.14
CA VAL A 779 -4.25 12.63 -21.22
C VAL A 779 -2.87 12.00 -21.35
N TRP A 780 -1.84 12.77 -21.00
CA TRP A 780 -0.49 12.23 -20.90
C TRP A 780 -0.29 11.50 -19.57
N ALA A 781 0.27 10.29 -19.67
CA ALA A 781 0.64 9.48 -18.53
C ALA A 781 2.01 8.81 -18.77
N LEU A 782 2.62 8.27 -17.73
CA LEU A 782 3.90 7.57 -17.78
C LEU A 782 3.69 6.07 -17.94
N ASP A 783 4.46 5.46 -18.84
CA ASP A 783 4.61 4.01 -18.93
C ASP A 783 5.65 3.47 -17.92
N GLU A 784 5.90 2.16 -17.97
CA GLU A 784 6.89 1.47 -17.12
C GLU A 784 8.33 1.97 -17.36
N ARG A 785 8.61 2.62 -18.50
CA ARG A 785 9.90 3.22 -18.84
C ARG A 785 9.98 4.70 -18.47
N LEU A 786 8.98 5.22 -17.75
CA LEU A 786 8.85 6.64 -17.39
C LEU A 786 8.84 7.57 -18.62
N LYS A 787 8.28 7.09 -19.74
CA LYS A 787 8.04 7.86 -20.96
C LYS A 787 6.60 8.31 -21.04
N LEU A 788 6.38 9.50 -21.60
CA LEU A 788 5.03 10.03 -21.75
C LEU A 788 4.31 9.34 -22.92
N VAL A 789 3.20 8.67 -22.59
CA VAL A 789 2.33 7.97 -23.54
C VAL A 789 0.89 8.51 -23.43
N PRO A 790 0.16 8.59 -24.55
CA PRO A 790 -1.24 8.99 -24.52
C PRO A 790 -2.08 7.86 -23.92
N ARG A 791 -2.94 8.22 -22.97
CA ARG A 791 -3.88 7.32 -22.31
C ARG A 791 -5.23 7.98 -22.13
N THR A 792 -6.27 7.18 -22.04
CA THR A 792 -7.64 7.68 -21.98
C THR A 792 -8.06 7.87 -20.53
N LEU A 793 -8.37 9.11 -20.15
CA LEU A 793 -9.04 9.43 -18.90
C LEU A 793 -10.53 9.18 -19.06
N THR A 794 -11.09 8.21 -18.33
CA THR A 794 -12.49 7.80 -18.51
C THR A 794 -13.45 8.78 -17.87
N HIS A 795 -13.16 9.23 -16.65
CA HIS A 795 -13.94 10.24 -15.93
C HIS A 795 -13.16 10.80 -14.74
N ALA A 796 -13.51 12.03 -14.35
CA ALA A 796 -13.22 12.61 -13.05
C ALA A 796 -14.46 12.51 -12.16
N PHE A 797 -14.29 12.42 -10.84
CA PHE A 797 -15.38 12.31 -9.87
C PHE A 797 -15.02 12.94 -8.51
N PRO A 798 -16.00 13.42 -7.73
CA PRO A 798 -15.74 14.02 -6.43
C PRO A 798 -15.39 12.95 -5.40
N SER A 799 -14.47 13.27 -4.51
CA SER A 799 -13.97 12.39 -3.43
C SER A 799 -14.21 12.99 -2.03
N GLY A 800 -15.16 13.92 -1.91
CA GLY A 800 -15.58 14.56 -0.67
C GLY A 800 -14.71 15.75 -0.26
N THR A 801 -14.74 16.11 1.02
CA THR A 801 -13.94 17.20 1.60
C THR A 801 -12.81 16.61 2.43
N LYS A 802 -11.56 17.03 2.17
CA LYS A 802 -10.37 16.53 2.87
C LYS A 802 -9.38 17.66 3.17
N GLN A 803 -8.50 17.43 4.15
CA GLN A 803 -7.36 18.32 4.42
C GLN A 803 -6.39 18.32 3.23
N VAL A 804 -6.13 19.50 2.66
CA VAL A 804 -5.28 19.72 1.49
C VAL A 804 -4.01 20.48 1.85
N PHE A 805 -2.94 20.19 1.11
CA PHE A 805 -1.64 20.86 1.21
C PHE A 805 -1.23 21.41 -0.17
N GLU A 806 -0.70 22.64 -0.22
CA GLU A 806 -0.01 23.18 -1.40
C GLU A 806 1.44 22.67 -1.39
N VAL A 807 1.79 21.88 -2.39
CA VAL A 807 3.17 21.41 -2.62
C VAL A 807 3.81 22.32 -3.65
N THR A 808 4.91 22.97 -3.28
CA THR A 808 5.72 23.78 -4.20
C THR A 808 7.08 23.11 -4.43
N LEU A 809 7.43 22.89 -5.71
CA LEU A 809 8.72 22.30 -6.10
C LEU A 809 9.77 23.39 -6.36
N ALA A 810 11.05 23.01 -6.40
CA ALA A 810 12.18 23.92 -6.64
C ALA A 810 12.20 24.51 -8.06
N SER A 811 11.56 23.85 -9.04
CA SER A 811 11.23 24.48 -10.34
C SER A 811 10.21 25.61 -10.25
N GLY A 812 9.50 25.72 -9.13
CA GLY A 812 8.39 26.63 -8.93
C GLY A 812 7.03 26.07 -9.36
N ARG A 813 6.96 24.82 -9.86
CA ARG A 813 5.70 24.08 -10.10
C ARG A 813 4.95 23.85 -8.78
N ARG A 814 3.62 23.83 -8.86
CA ARG A 814 2.74 23.70 -7.70
C ARG A 814 1.54 22.83 -7.98
N VAL A 815 1.17 22.02 -7.00
CA VAL A 815 -0.05 21.20 -7.01
C VAL A 815 -0.64 21.17 -5.60
N GLN A 816 -1.96 21.07 -5.52
CA GLN A 816 -2.70 20.95 -4.28
C GLN A 816 -3.21 19.52 -4.15
N ALA A 817 -2.80 18.84 -3.08
CA ALA A 817 -3.09 17.44 -2.88
C ALA A 817 -3.34 17.13 -1.40
N THR A 818 -4.07 16.05 -1.14
CA THR A 818 -4.25 15.52 0.22
C THR A 818 -2.97 14.83 0.73
N GLY A 819 -2.81 14.72 2.05
CA GLY A 819 -1.60 14.14 2.66
C GLY A 819 -1.29 12.69 2.25
N ASN A 820 -2.31 11.91 1.92
CA ASN A 820 -2.16 10.53 1.44
C ASN A 820 -2.00 10.42 -0.09
N HIS A 821 -1.86 11.52 -0.83
CA HIS A 821 -1.72 11.46 -2.29
C HIS A 821 -0.30 11.05 -2.69
N PRO A 822 -0.11 9.98 -3.50
CA PRO A 822 1.22 9.51 -3.87
C PRO A 822 1.89 10.40 -4.93
N PHE A 823 3.17 10.67 -4.73
CA PHE A 823 4.05 11.36 -5.70
C PHE A 823 5.15 10.40 -6.16
N LEU A 824 5.48 10.42 -7.45
CA LEU A 824 6.54 9.58 -8.00
C LEU A 824 7.90 10.00 -7.42
N THR A 825 8.60 9.11 -6.72
CA THR A 825 9.99 9.26 -6.28
C THR A 825 10.89 8.22 -6.96
N TYR A 826 12.18 8.18 -6.63
CA TYR A 826 13.10 7.18 -7.21
C TYR A 826 12.70 5.75 -6.82
N ASP A 827 12.35 5.53 -5.56
CA ASP A 827 12.00 4.22 -4.99
C ASP A 827 10.53 3.83 -5.21
N GLY A 828 9.78 4.65 -5.94
CA GLY A 828 8.36 4.44 -6.25
C GLY A 828 7.48 5.59 -5.79
N TRP A 829 6.18 5.34 -5.66
CA TRP A 829 5.16 6.36 -5.40
C TRP A 829 4.96 6.59 -3.90
N VAL A 830 5.45 7.69 -3.34
CA VAL A 830 5.40 7.93 -1.88
C VAL A 830 4.30 8.92 -1.52
N PRO A 831 3.46 8.67 -0.48
CA PRO A 831 2.45 9.61 -0.02
C PRO A 831 3.03 10.96 0.42
N LEU A 832 2.32 12.05 0.15
CA LEU A 832 2.76 13.40 0.52
C LEU A 832 3.12 13.56 2.02
N ALA A 833 2.41 12.88 2.92
CA ALA A 833 2.61 12.95 4.36
C ALA A 833 3.95 12.36 4.82
N GLU A 834 4.54 11.47 4.02
CA GLU A 834 5.86 10.87 4.26
C GLU A 834 7.00 11.68 3.63
N LEU A 835 6.66 12.58 2.69
CA LEU A 835 7.62 13.42 2.00
C LEU A 835 8.00 14.64 2.83
N VAL A 836 9.30 14.93 2.88
CA VAL A 836 9.85 16.10 3.56
C VAL A 836 10.38 17.12 2.55
N VAL A 837 10.55 18.37 3.00
CA VAL A 837 11.20 19.39 2.18
C VAL A 837 12.61 18.92 1.81
N GLY A 838 12.93 18.95 0.52
CA GLY A 838 14.17 18.40 -0.05
C GLY A 838 13.99 17.05 -0.76
N SER A 839 12.96 16.27 -0.45
CA SER A 839 12.63 15.02 -1.16
C SER A 839 12.44 15.29 -2.66
N ARG A 840 12.85 14.34 -3.51
CA ARG A 840 12.78 14.48 -4.98
C ARG A 840 11.58 13.75 -5.56
N VAL A 841 10.78 14.47 -6.34
CA VAL A 841 9.59 13.95 -7.00
C VAL A 841 9.67 14.09 -8.52
N GLY A 842 8.98 13.22 -9.24
CA GLY A 842 8.94 13.15 -10.69
C GLY A 842 8.08 14.26 -11.28
N SER A 843 8.71 15.15 -12.03
CA SER A 843 8.04 16.19 -12.81
C SER A 843 8.35 16.04 -14.29
N VAL A 844 7.55 16.65 -15.16
CA VAL A 844 7.76 16.52 -16.61
C VAL A 844 9.00 17.31 -17.03
N ARG A 845 9.90 16.62 -17.75
CA ARG A 845 11.10 17.20 -18.37
C ARG A 845 10.82 17.71 -19.78
N HIS A 846 10.10 16.91 -20.55
CA HIS A 846 9.79 17.17 -21.96
C HIS A 846 8.30 16.91 -22.21
N VAL A 847 7.66 17.75 -23.01
CA VAL A 847 6.28 17.53 -23.46
C VAL A 847 6.33 17.09 -24.94
N PRO A 848 5.84 15.88 -25.29
CA PRO A 848 5.78 15.42 -26.67
C PRO A 848 4.88 16.29 -27.55
N PRO A 849 4.95 16.18 -28.89
CA PRO A 849 3.94 16.79 -29.76
C PRO A 849 2.54 16.22 -29.44
N PRO A 850 1.47 17.03 -29.58
CA PRO A 850 0.11 16.55 -29.35
C PRO A 850 -0.27 15.53 -30.42
N MET A 851 -1.24 14.67 -30.12
CA MET A 851 -1.75 13.70 -31.11
C MET A 851 -2.34 14.39 -32.33
N THR A 852 -2.96 15.56 -32.13
CA THR A 852 -3.50 16.40 -33.21
C THR A 852 -2.74 17.71 -33.28
N ILE A 853 -1.96 17.87 -34.34
CA ILE A 853 -1.24 19.12 -34.63
C ILE A 853 -2.11 19.96 -35.57
N THR A 854 -2.45 21.18 -35.15
CA THR A 854 -3.29 22.10 -35.95
C THR A 854 -2.52 23.39 -36.25
N PRO A 855 -1.94 23.53 -37.46
CA PRO A 855 -1.31 24.78 -37.88
C PRO A 855 -2.30 25.95 -37.91
N ARG A 856 -1.81 27.17 -37.67
CA ARG A 856 -2.58 28.42 -37.72
C ARG A 856 -1.91 29.47 -38.59
N ASP A 857 -2.62 30.57 -38.82
CA ASP A 857 -2.08 31.70 -39.54
C ASP A 857 -0.94 32.35 -38.72
N THR A 858 0.17 32.63 -39.40
CA THR A 858 1.39 33.19 -38.77
C THR A 858 1.13 34.59 -38.20
N ASP A 859 0.29 35.39 -38.85
CA ASP A 859 -0.06 36.75 -38.41
C ASP A 859 -0.93 36.73 -37.14
N GLU A 860 -1.80 35.73 -36.97
CA GLU A 860 -2.54 35.53 -35.72
C GLU A 860 -1.58 35.30 -34.54
N ILE A 861 -0.58 34.44 -34.75
CA ILE A 861 0.42 34.09 -33.74
C ILE A 861 1.24 35.33 -33.34
N VAL A 862 1.69 36.10 -34.34
CA VAL A 862 2.49 37.33 -34.12
C VAL A 862 1.68 38.37 -33.36
N VAL A 863 0.43 38.64 -33.76
CA VAL A 863 -0.43 39.61 -33.07
C VAL A 863 -0.74 39.15 -31.64
N LEU A 864 -1.05 37.87 -31.44
CA LEU A 864 -1.32 37.32 -30.11
C LEU A 864 -0.14 37.52 -29.16
N ALA A 865 1.06 37.10 -29.58
CA ALA A 865 2.26 37.12 -28.75
C ALA A 865 2.58 38.53 -28.23
N HIS A 866 2.54 39.53 -29.13
CA HIS A 866 2.80 40.93 -28.75
C HIS A 866 1.68 41.52 -27.89
N LEU A 867 0.42 41.15 -28.14
CA LEU A 867 -0.69 41.62 -27.32
C LEU A 867 -0.65 41.01 -25.90
N LEU A 868 -0.28 39.73 -25.77
CA LEU A 868 -0.17 39.05 -24.47
C LEU A 868 0.91 39.67 -23.58
N GLY A 869 2.04 40.08 -24.14
CA GLY A 869 3.05 40.85 -23.42
C GLY A 869 2.64 42.31 -23.18
N ASP A 870 3.10 43.19 -24.06
CA ASP A 870 2.98 44.66 -23.96
C ASP A 870 1.65 45.24 -24.51
N GLY A 871 0.67 44.38 -24.86
CA GLY A 871 -0.64 44.82 -25.32
C GLY A 871 -1.60 45.21 -24.19
N SER A 872 -2.50 46.14 -24.50
CA SER A 872 -3.66 46.50 -23.68
C SER A 872 -4.94 46.33 -24.50
N PHE A 873 -5.84 45.49 -24.00
CA PHE A 873 -7.13 45.17 -24.62
C PHE A 873 -8.26 45.11 -23.57
N VAL A 874 -8.19 45.97 -22.56
CA VAL A 874 -9.22 46.06 -21.51
C VAL A 874 -10.53 46.68 -22.01
N LYS A 875 -11.66 46.33 -21.38
CA LYS A 875 -12.97 46.85 -21.78
C LYS A 875 -13.00 48.39 -21.71
N ARG A 876 -13.67 49.01 -22.68
CA ARG A 876 -13.85 50.48 -22.81
C ARG A 876 -12.56 51.28 -23.05
N GLN A 877 -11.47 50.63 -23.46
CA GLN A 877 -10.26 51.30 -23.93
C GLN A 877 -9.92 50.85 -25.35
N PRO A 878 -9.22 51.67 -26.16
CA PRO A 878 -8.71 51.23 -27.46
C PRO A 878 -7.71 50.09 -27.29
N ILE A 879 -7.75 49.11 -28.20
CA ILE A 879 -6.70 48.08 -28.27
C ILE A 879 -5.39 48.78 -28.64
N ARG A 880 -4.38 48.58 -27.81
CA ARG A 880 -3.07 49.21 -27.95
C ARG A 880 -1.95 48.19 -27.81
N TYR A 881 -0.85 48.42 -28.50
CA TYR A 881 0.42 47.75 -28.30
C TYR A 881 1.51 48.81 -28.17
N ALA A 882 2.44 48.67 -27.23
CA ALA A 882 3.51 49.64 -27.03
C ALA A 882 4.88 48.97 -27.19
N SER A 883 5.79 49.61 -27.90
CA SER A 883 7.17 49.15 -28.03
C SER A 883 8.13 50.30 -28.33
N ILE A 884 9.38 50.12 -27.94
CA ILE A 884 10.50 50.98 -28.35
C ILE A 884 11.24 50.44 -29.59
N ASP A 885 10.91 49.22 -30.01
CA ASP A 885 11.58 48.52 -31.08
C ASP A 885 10.76 48.63 -32.38
N GLU A 886 11.35 49.27 -33.39
CA GLU A 886 10.72 49.47 -34.70
C GLU A 886 10.42 48.15 -35.43
N ALA A 887 11.20 47.10 -35.22
CA ALA A 887 10.92 45.80 -35.82
C ALA A 887 9.63 45.20 -35.26
N ASN A 888 9.42 45.29 -33.94
CA ASN A 888 8.21 44.80 -33.28
C ASN A 888 6.97 45.61 -33.71
N LEU A 889 7.10 46.94 -33.83
CA LEU A 889 6.02 47.81 -34.30
C LEU A 889 5.62 47.48 -35.74
N THR A 890 6.59 47.24 -36.62
CA THR A 890 6.36 46.80 -38.00
C THR A 890 5.68 45.44 -38.04
N ALA A 891 6.18 44.45 -37.28
CA ALA A 891 5.61 43.11 -37.22
C ALA A 891 4.13 43.11 -36.82
N VAL A 892 3.76 43.86 -35.78
CA VAL A 892 2.36 44.00 -35.35
C VAL A 892 1.52 44.75 -36.39
N THR A 893 2.07 45.81 -37.01
CA THR A 893 1.36 46.61 -38.02
C THR A 893 1.02 45.77 -39.26
N ASP A 894 1.99 45.04 -39.79
CA ASP A 894 1.83 44.23 -40.99
C ASP A 894 0.92 43.03 -40.73
N ALA A 895 1.06 42.36 -39.59
CA ALA A 895 0.22 41.24 -39.20
C ALA A 895 -1.24 41.69 -38.96
N ALA A 896 -1.45 42.82 -38.26
CA ALA A 896 -2.79 43.38 -38.05
C ALA A 896 -3.47 43.78 -39.37
N ARG A 897 -2.68 44.30 -40.33
CA ARG A 897 -3.18 44.69 -41.65
C ARG A 897 -3.57 43.47 -42.49
N ARG A 898 -2.70 42.47 -42.60
CA ARG A 898 -2.90 41.28 -43.44
C ARG A 898 -4.04 40.40 -42.91
N ARG A 899 -4.07 40.15 -41.60
CA ARG A 899 -5.05 39.21 -41.01
C ARG A 899 -6.38 39.82 -40.63
N PHE A 900 -6.37 41.04 -40.08
CA PHE A 900 -7.56 41.68 -39.50
C PHE A 900 -8.05 42.89 -40.33
N GLY A 901 -7.34 43.26 -41.40
CA GLY A 901 -7.64 44.45 -42.20
C GLY A 901 -7.45 45.76 -41.43
N ILE A 902 -6.77 45.75 -40.28
CA ILE A 902 -6.62 46.90 -39.40
C ILE A 902 -5.39 47.70 -39.82
N THR A 903 -5.60 48.99 -40.08
CA THR A 903 -4.48 49.93 -40.24
C THR A 903 -4.10 50.47 -38.87
N ALA A 904 -2.92 50.09 -38.38
CA ALA A 904 -2.41 50.57 -37.11
C ALA A 904 -2.15 52.09 -37.16
N VAL A 905 -2.53 52.79 -36.10
CA VAL A 905 -2.29 54.22 -35.94
C VAL A 905 -1.18 54.40 -34.92
N ARG A 906 -0.06 55.00 -35.35
CA ARG A 906 1.07 55.31 -34.46
C ARG A 906 0.74 56.58 -33.67
N ASP A 907 0.72 56.47 -32.35
CA ASP A 907 0.68 57.61 -31.44
C ASP A 907 2.09 57.85 -30.92
N GLU A 908 2.69 58.97 -31.34
CA GLU A 908 3.97 59.45 -30.83
C GLU A 908 3.71 60.56 -29.81
N HIS A 909 4.16 60.34 -28.58
CA HIS A 909 4.08 61.34 -27.52
C HIS A 909 5.49 61.70 -27.07
N ALA A 910 5.90 62.95 -27.27
CA ALA A 910 7.26 63.41 -26.92
C ALA A 910 7.65 63.20 -25.45
N ALA A 911 6.68 63.05 -24.54
CA ALA A 911 6.89 62.73 -23.13
C ALA A 911 6.94 61.21 -22.83
N ALA A 912 6.38 60.37 -23.70
CA ALA A 912 6.40 58.91 -23.54
C ALA A 912 7.63 58.36 -24.24
N ARG A 913 8.52 57.68 -23.51
CA ARG A 913 9.72 57.02 -24.06
C ARG A 913 9.41 55.77 -24.90
N VAL A 914 8.20 55.65 -25.44
CA VAL A 914 7.67 54.45 -26.11
C VAL A 914 6.64 54.83 -27.18
N THR A 915 6.70 54.18 -28.34
CA THR A 915 5.71 54.35 -29.41
C THR A 915 4.52 53.43 -29.14
N THR A 916 3.30 53.96 -29.23
CA THR A 916 2.08 53.17 -29.03
C THR A 916 1.33 53.00 -30.36
N LEU A 917 1.04 51.77 -30.75
CA LEU A 917 0.12 51.46 -31.84
C LEU A 917 -1.30 51.36 -31.28
N ARG A 918 -2.21 52.20 -31.78
CA ARG A 918 -3.65 51.95 -31.68
C ARG A 918 -4.11 51.08 -32.83
N LEU A 919 -4.90 50.06 -32.52
CA LEU A 919 -5.45 49.11 -33.49
C LEU A 919 -6.96 49.33 -33.62
N PRO A 920 -7.42 50.38 -34.34
CA PRO A 920 -8.84 50.69 -34.48
C PRO A 920 -9.55 49.66 -35.36
N ALA A 921 -10.87 49.54 -35.22
CA ALA A 921 -11.67 48.76 -36.16
C ALA A 921 -11.58 49.39 -37.56
N PRO A 922 -11.55 48.60 -38.64
CA PRO A 922 -11.46 49.13 -40.01
C PRO A 922 -12.79 49.76 -40.48
N PHE A 923 -13.81 49.75 -39.63
CA PHE A 923 -15.14 50.27 -39.87
C PHE A 923 -15.68 50.97 -38.63
N ARG A 924 -16.73 51.80 -38.80
CA ARG A 924 -17.43 52.45 -37.69
C ARG A 924 -18.14 51.40 -36.81
N LEU A 925 -17.87 51.44 -35.51
CA LEU A 925 -18.53 50.58 -34.54
C LEU A 925 -20.02 50.95 -34.40
N ALA A 926 -20.89 49.96 -34.43
CA ALA A 926 -22.34 50.06 -34.27
C ALA A 926 -22.83 48.91 -33.37
N ARG A 927 -24.10 48.93 -32.93
CA ARG A 927 -24.66 47.86 -32.07
C ARG A 927 -24.50 46.50 -32.77
N GLY A 928 -23.79 45.56 -32.13
CA GLY A 928 -23.48 44.23 -32.69
C GLY A 928 -22.22 44.14 -33.55
N ARG A 929 -21.54 45.25 -33.90
CA ARG A 929 -20.26 45.22 -34.64
C ARG A 929 -19.10 45.59 -33.73
N ARG A 930 -18.11 44.70 -33.62
CA ARG A 930 -16.92 44.84 -32.76
C ARG A 930 -15.65 44.98 -33.58
N ASN A 931 -14.59 45.45 -32.93
CA ASN A 931 -13.25 45.41 -33.49
C ASN A 931 -12.87 43.94 -33.80
N PRO A 932 -12.34 43.61 -35.00
CA PRO A 932 -11.98 42.25 -35.37
C PRO A 932 -11.05 41.55 -34.36
N ILE A 933 -10.03 42.24 -33.85
CA ILE A 933 -9.13 41.70 -32.81
C ILE A 933 -9.88 41.52 -31.49
N ALA A 934 -10.80 42.42 -31.12
CA ALA A 934 -11.60 42.26 -29.90
C ALA A 934 -12.61 41.10 -30.00
N ALA A 935 -13.12 40.80 -31.20
CA ALA A 935 -14.00 39.68 -31.43
C ALA A 935 -13.22 38.36 -31.34
N TRP A 936 -12.08 38.30 -32.03
CA TRP A 936 -11.15 37.17 -32.01
C TRP A 936 -10.63 36.85 -30.60
N LEU A 937 -10.14 37.84 -29.85
CA LEU A 937 -9.70 37.63 -28.47
C LEU A 937 -10.82 37.23 -27.52
N ASP A 938 -12.08 37.55 -27.82
CA ASP A 938 -13.21 37.11 -26.99
C ASP A 938 -13.58 35.63 -27.22
N GLU A 939 -13.26 35.06 -28.39
CA GLU A 939 -13.44 33.62 -28.67
C GLU A 939 -12.64 32.78 -27.66
N ASP A 940 -11.45 33.26 -27.30
CA ASP A 940 -10.55 32.63 -26.31
C ASP A 940 -10.72 33.19 -24.89
N GLY A 941 -11.69 34.10 -24.65
CA GLY A 941 -11.91 34.73 -23.34
C GLY A 941 -10.82 35.69 -22.88
N LEU A 942 -9.93 36.14 -23.78
CA LEU A 942 -8.82 37.05 -23.47
C LEU A 942 -9.22 38.53 -23.43
N PHE A 943 -10.21 38.96 -24.22
CA PHE A 943 -10.52 40.38 -24.31
C PHE A 943 -11.16 40.91 -23.03
N GLY A 944 -10.68 42.07 -22.58
CA GLY A 944 -11.04 42.65 -21.29
C GLY A 944 -10.12 42.30 -20.13
N LEU A 945 -9.25 41.28 -20.26
CA LEU A 945 -8.35 40.86 -19.19
C LEU A 945 -7.22 41.87 -18.93
N ARG A 946 -6.81 41.96 -17.66
CA ARG A 946 -5.63 42.72 -17.22
C ARG A 946 -4.38 41.85 -17.26
N SER A 947 -3.20 42.46 -17.17
CA SER A 947 -1.90 41.78 -17.25
C SER A 947 -1.70 40.57 -16.31
N HIS A 948 -2.34 40.57 -15.13
CA HIS A 948 -2.28 39.46 -14.17
C HIS A 948 -3.30 38.35 -14.42
N GLU A 949 -4.25 38.57 -15.33
CA GLU A 949 -5.31 37.62 -15.70
C GLU A 949 -5.03 36.95 -17.05
N LYS A 950 -4.11 37.49 -17.86
CA LYS A 950 -3.73 36.95 -19.17
C LYS A 950 -3.22 35.51 -19.06
N PHE A 951 -3.48 34.70 -20.09
CA PHE A 951 -3.03 33.31 -20.24
C PHE A 951 -2.79 33.00 -21.72
N VAL A 952 -2.19 31.84 -22.03
CA VAL A 952 -2.03 31.40 -23.42
C VAL A 952 -3.27 30.59 -23.85
N PRO A 953 -3.93 30.92 -24.98
CA PRO A 953 -5.04 30.14 -25.52
C PRO A 953 -4.68 28.68 -25.84
N ASP A 954 -5.65 27.78 -25.67
CA ASP A 954 -5.45 26.33 -25.84
C ASP A 954 -4.92 25.94 -27.21
N TRP A 955 -5.37 26.63 -28.27
CA TRP A 955 -4.94 26.33 -29.63
C TRP A 955 -3.43 26.55 -29.87
N VAL A 956 -2.76 27.37 -29.05
CA VAL A 956 -1.31 27.60 -29.15
C VAL A 956 -0.52 26.34 -28.76
N PHE A 957 -1.03 25.55 -27.81
CA PHE A 957 -0.39 24.28 -27.40
C PHE A 957 -0.50 23.20 -28.49
N GLY A 958 -1.55 23.27 -29.31
CA GLY A 958 -1.79 22.38 -30.46
C GLY A 958 -0.95 22.71 -31.71
N LEU A 959 -0.19 23.81 -31.71
CA LEU A 959 0.57 24.25 -32.88
C LEU A 959 1.74 23.29 -33.22
N PRO A 960 2.15 23.24 -34.51
CA PRO A 960 3.42 22.66 -34.92
C PRO A 960 4.59 23.26 -34.14
N LYS A 961 5.65 22.48 -33.92
CA LYS A 961 6.82 22.91 -33.13
C LYS A 961 7.33 24.28 -33.60
N GLU A 962 7.52 24.47 -34.90
CA GLU A 962 7.98 25.73 -35.52
C GLU A 962 7.09 26.95 -35.17
N GLN A 963 5.77 26.78 -35.18
CA GLN A 963 4.82 27.85 -34.85
C GLN A 963 4.77 28.15 -33.36
N VAL A 964 4.98 27.16 -32.48
CA VAL A 964 5.23 27.41 -31.05
C VAL A 964 6.51 28.22 -30.86
N GLY A 965 7.57 27.92 -31.63
CA GLY A 965 8.82 28.66 -31.61
C GLY A 965 8.64 30.10 -32.05
N LEU A 966 7.87 30.33 -33.11
CA LEU A 966 7.49 31.66 -33.58
C LEU A 966 6.71 32.44 -32.50
N PHE A 967 5.72 31.81 -31.86
CA PHE A 967 4.97 32.42 -30.77
C PHE A 967 5.90 32.85 -29.62
N LEU A 968 6.74 31.94 -29.14
CA LEU A 968 7.70 32.22 -28.06
C LEU A 968 8.72 33.29 -28.45
N ARG A 969 9.22 33.28 -29.69
CA ARG A 969 10.16 34.28 -30.22
C ARG A 969 9.58 35.70 -30.17
N HIS A 970 8.31 35.86 -30.55
CA HIS A 970 7.64 37.16 -30.51
C HIS A 970 7.16 37.53 -29.10
N LEU A 971 6.78 36.55 -28.28
CA LEU A 971 6.42 36.80 -26.88
C LEU A 971 7.65 37.25 -26.07
N TRP A 972 8.83 36.70 -26.34
CA TRP A 972 10.06 37.12 -25.67
C TRP A 972 10.53 38.52 -26.09
N ALA A 973 10.07 39.03 -27.23
CA ALA A 973 10.40 40.37 -27.71
C ALA A 973 9.75 41.47 -26.83
N THR A 974 8.72 41.13 -26.04
CA THR A 974 8.02 42.05 -25.14
C THR A 974 8.67 42.08 -23.74
N ASP A 975 8.19 41.25 -22.81
CA ASP A 975 8.60 41.19 -21.40
C ASP A 975 9.76 40.19 -21.17
N GLY A 976 10.36 39.68 -22.24
CA GLY A 976 11.49 38.76 -22.20
C GLY A 976 12.84 39.48 -22.06
N CYS A 977 13.69 38.97 -21.18
CA CYS A 977 15.06 39.45 -20.97
C CYS A 977 16.05 38.44 -21.54
N VAL A 978 17.01 38.93 -22.32
CA VAL A 978 18.20 38.21 -22.79
C VAL A 978 19.40 39.12 -22.63
N HIS A 979 20.31 38.76 -21.74
CA HIS A 979 21.48 39.57 -21.44
C HIS A 979 22.68 38.68 -21.08
N LEU A 980 23.86 39.01 -21.60
CA LEU A 980 25.11 38.36 -21.22
C LEU A 980 25.70 39.07 -19.99
N ASP A 981 25.83 38.34 -18.88
CA ASP A 981 26.56 38.81 -17.71
C ASP A 981 28.07 38.62 -17.96
N GLU A 982 28.72 39.66 -18.50
CA GLU A 982 30.15 39.64 -18.87
C GLU A 982 31.07 39.29 -17.68
N LYS A 983 30.66 39.61 -16.44
CA LYS A 983 31.46 39.29 -15.24
C LYS A 983 31.42 37.81 -14.88
N ARG A 984 30.32 37.13 -15.20
CA ARG A 984 30.11 35.71 -14.87
C ARG A 984 30.25 34.79 -16.09
N GLY A 985 30.34 35.34 -17.30
CA GLY A 985 30.34 34.57 -18.54
C GLY A 985 29.05 33.76 -18.74
N MET A 986 27.92 34.24 -18.20
CA MET A 986 26.65 33.49 -18.21
C MET A 986 25.53 34.31 -18.83
N GLY A 987 24.67 33.65 -19.62
CA GLY A 987 23.42 34.22 -20.10
C GLY A 987 22.39 34.36 -18.98
N ARG A 988 21.70 35.49 -18.95
CA ARG A 988 20.47 35.72 -18.17
C ARG A 988 19.30 35.79 -19.14
N ILE A 989 18.58 34.67 -19.23
CA ILE A 989 17.40 34.53 -20.08
C ILE A 989 16.19 34.27 -19.18
N TYR A 990 15.22 35.18 -19.17
CA TYR A 990 13.96 34.99 -18.44
C TYR A 990 12.80 35.76 -19.06
N TYR A 991 11.57 35.28 -18.87
CA TYR A 991 10.35 36.01 -19.21
C TYR A 991 9.65 36.49 -17.93
N ALA A 992 9.28 37.77 -17.85
CA ALA A 992 8.61 38.33 -16.68
C ALA A 992 7.12 38.55 -16.95
N THR A 993 6.27 38.15 -16.01
CA THR A 993 4.83 38.44 -16.07
C THR A 993 4.26 38.66 -14.67
N THR A 994 3.10 39.29 -14.57
CA THR A 994 2.32 39.35 -13.31
C THR A 994 1.22 38.30 -13.24
N SER A 995 1.00 37.54 -14.32
CA SER A 995 0.09 36.40 -14.36
C SER A 995 0.85 35.11 -14.06
N ARG A 996 0.42 34.39 -13.01
CA ARG A 996 0.99 33.08 -12.69
C ARG A 996 0.65 32.05 -13.77
N ARG A 997 -0.59 32.07 -14.28
CA ARG A 997 -1.05 31.15 -15.33
C ARG A 997 -0.21 31.31 -16.60
N LEU A 998 0.05 32.54 -17.03
CA LEU A 998 0.91 32.81 -18.18
C LEU A 998 2.35 32.32 -17.97
N ALA A 999 2.89 32.43 -16.74
CA ALA A 999 4.21 31.89 -16.44
C ALA A 999 4.26 30.35 -16.56
N ASP A 1000 3.23 29.65 -16.07
CA ASP A 1000 3.11 28.19 -16.21
C ASP A 1000 2.96 27.77 -17.68
N ASP A 1001 2.13 28.50 -18.43
CA ASP A 1001 1.90 28.26 -19.86
C ASP A 1001 3.18 28.41 -20.68
N VAL A 1002 3.97 29.47 -20.43
CA VAL A 1002 5.26 29.70 -21.10
C VAL A 1002 6.26 28.61 -20.73
N ALA A 1003 6.33 28.20 -19.46
CA ALA A 1003 7.19 27.10 -19.03
C ALA A 1003 6.83 25.78 -19.73
N ARG A 1004 5.54 25.50 -19.92
CA ARG A 1004 5.03 24.32 -20.65
C ARG A 1004 5.37 24.37 -22.15
N LEU A 1005 5.21 25.52 -22.79
CA LEU A 1005 5.61 25.69 -24.20
C LEU A 1005 7.13 25.50 -24.40
N LEU A 1006 7.95 25.95 -23.44
CA LEU A 1006 9.40 25.72 -23.46
C LEU A 1006 9.77 24.24 -23.28
N ALA A 1007 8.97 23.47 -22.54
CA ALA A 1007 9.17 22.02 -22.40
C ALA A 1007 9.01 21.25 -23.73
N ARG A 1008 8.27 21.78 -24.73
CA ARG A 1008 8.22 21.24 -26.10
C ARG A 1008 9.56 21.30 -26.83
N TYR A 1009 10.44 22.20 -26.40
CA TYR A 1009 11.81 22.36 -26.88
C TYR A 1009 12.84 21.67 -25.99
N ASN A 1010 12.39 20.88 -25.00
CA ASN A 1010 13.25 20.29 -23.98
C ASN A 1010 14.10 21.36 -23.27
N VAL A 1011 13.50 22.55 -23.07
CA VAL A 1011 14.08 23.68 -22.34
C VAL A 1011 13.49 23.69 -20.94
N PHE A 1012 14.27 23.23 -19.97
CA PHE A 1012 13.85 23.27 -18.56
C PHE A 1012 13.89 24.70 -18.02
N THR A 1013 12.91 25.05 -17.19
CA THR A 1013 12.77 26.39 -16.61
C THR A 1013 12.56 26.37 -15.10
N ARG A 1014 12.85 27.49 -14.45
CA ARG A 1014 12.47 27.73 -13.05
C ARG A 1014 11.65 29.01 -12.93
N ILE A 1015 10.50 28.92 -12.28
CA ILE A 1015 9.61 30.05 -12.03
C ILE A 1015 9.96 30.66 -10.67
N LYS A 1016 10.41 31.91 -10.67
CA LYS A 1016 10.76 32.65 -9.45
C LYS A 1016 9.74 33.76 -9.19
N ARG A 1017 9.21 33.82 -7.97
CA ARG A 1017 8.39 34.95 -7.50
C ARG A 1017 9.31 36.11 -7.10
N VAL A 1018 9.07 37.29 -7.67
CA VAL A 1018 9.81 38.53 -7.44
C VAL A 1018 8.82 39.57 -6.89
N ARG A 1019 9.08 40.04 -5.67
CA ARG A 1019 8.27 41.08 -5.02
C ARG A 1019 8.95 42.43 -5.11
N LYS A 1020 8.22 43.47 -5.56
CA LYS A 1020 8.68 44.86 -5.54
C LYS A 1020 7.69 45.69 -4.70
N LYS A 1021 8.20 46.42 -3.71
CA LYS A 1021 7.37 47.21 -2.78
C LYS A 1021 6.48 48.19 -3.55
N GLY A 1022 5.16 48.15 -3.32
CA GLY A 1022 4.16 48.97 -4.01
C GLY A 1022 3.69 48.42 -5.36
N TYR A 1023 4.19 47.27 -5.81
CA TYR A 1023 3.79 46.58 -7.03
C TYR A 1023 3.24 45.18 -6.72
N ARG A 1024 2.44 44.63 -7.64
CA ARG A 1024 2.02 43.22 -7.58
C ARG A 1024 3.23 42.30 -7.76
N ASP A 1025 3.10 41.08 -7.27
CA ASP A 1025 4.11 40.07 -7.48
C ASP A 1025 4.29 39.76 -8.95
N SER A 1026 5.55 39.65 -9.37
CA SER A 1026 5.92 39.22 -10.72
C SER A 1026 6.54 37.83 -10.66
N PHE A 1027 6.23 37.01 -11.66
CA PHE A 1027 6.76 35.67 -11.85
C PHE A 1027 7.73 35.70 -13.02
N HIS A 1028 8.97 35.32 -12.76
CA HIS A 1028 10.02 35.25 -13.77
C HIS A 1028 10.25 33.78 -14.16
N VAL A 1029 10.01 33.44 -15.42
CA VAL A 1029 10.32 32.11 -15.99
C VAL A 1029 11.77 32.15 -16.46
N HIS A 1030 12.69 31.59 -15.68
CA HIS A 1030 14.11 31.56 -15.98
C HIS A 1030 14.49 30.33 -16.81
N VAL A 1031 15.23 30.52 -17.89
CA VAL A 1031 15.90 29.44 -18.62
C VAL A 1031 17.26 29.19 -17.95
N VAL A 1032 17.40 28.05 -17.27
CA VAL A 1032 18.53 27.78 -16.37
C VAL A 1032 19.48 26.74 -16.98
N GLY A 1033 20.77 27.02 -16.94
CA GLY A 1033 21.82 26.13 -17.44
C GLY A 1033 22.20 26.45 -18.90
N ALA A 1034 23.49 26.29 -19.21
CA ALA A 1034 24.04 26.65 -20.53
C ALA A 1034 23.36 25.88 -21.67
N GLU A 1035 23.10 24.59 -21.49
CA GLU A 1035 22.45 23.75 -22.51
C GLU A 1035 21.01 24.20 -22.82
N ASN A 1036 20.20 24.47 -21.80
CA ASN A 1036 18.83 24.97 -21.99
C ASN A 1036 18.83 26.37 -22.62
N GLN A 1037 19.77 27.22 -22.24
CA GLN A 1037 19.92 28.56 -22.81
C GLN A 1037 20.37 28.51 -24.27
N LEU A 1038 21.27 27.59 -24.63
CA LEU A 1038 21.68 27.35 -26.02
C LEU A 1038 20.50 26.84 -26.86
N ARG A 1039 19.74 25.84 -26.38
CA ARG A 1039 18.50 25.39 -27.04
C ARG A 1039 17.52 26.53 -27.28
N PHE A 1040 17.32 27.38 -26.26
CA PHE A 1040 16.48 28.57 -26.41
C PHE A 1040 17.03 29.52 -27.49
N CYS A 1041 18.33 29.79 -27.48
CA CYS A 1041 18.96 30.69 -28.45
C CYS A 1041 18.91 30.15 -29.88
N ASP A 1042 19.23 28.87 -30.08
CA ASP A 1042 19.36 28.24 -31.40
C ASP A 1042 17.98 27.89 -32.00
N ASP A 1043 17.05 27.35 -31.20
CA ASP A 1043 15.76 26.85 -31.72
C ASP A 1043 14.62 27.89 -31.67
N ILE A 1044 14.67 28.85 -30.73
CA ILE A 1044 13.58 29.81 -30.50
C ILE A 1044 14.04 31.22 -30.86
N GLY A 1045 15.04 31.76 -30.17
CA GLY A 1045 15.53 33.13 -30.33
C GLY A 1045 14.52 34.21 -29.91
N VAL A 1046 14.80 35.47 -30.27
CA VAL A 1046 13.96 36.63 -29.94
C VAL A 1046 13.84 37.54 -31.16
N HIS A 1047 12.63 38.02 -31.43
CA HIS A 1047 12.41 38.96 -32.53
C HIS A 1047 12.88 40.39 -32.19
N GLY A 1048 13.24 41.15 -33.22
CA GLY A 1048 13.63 42.56 -33.11
C GLY A 1048 15.09 42.77 -32.68
N ALA A 1049 15.40 43.96 -32.19
CA ALA A 1049 16.75 44.39 -31.81
C ALA A 1049 17.37 43.52 -30.70
N ARG A 1050 16.54 42.85 -29.88
CA ARG A 1050 17.02 41.89 -28.86
C ARG A 1050 17.60 40.61 -29.47
N GLY A 1051 17.33 40.30 -30.74
CA GLY A 1051 17.91 39.16 -31.45
C GLY A 1051 19.44 39.18 -31.48
N GLU A 1052 20.07 40.37 -31.58
CA GLU A 1052 21.54 40.50 -31.53
C GLU A 1052 22.13 40.03 -30.19
N GLN A 1053 21.41 40.23 -29.08
CA GLN A 1053 21.83 39.76 -27.76
C GLN A 1053 21.73 38.23 -27.65
N VAL A 1054 20.79 37.61 -28.37
CA VAL A 1054 20.68 36.14 -28.43
C VAL A 1054 21.92 35.54 -29.05
N GLU A 1055 22.39 36.08 -30.18
CA GLU A 1055 23.61 35.62 -30.85
C GLU A 1055 24.85 35.80 -29.99
N ARG A 1056 24.96 36.94 -29.30
CA ARG A 1056 26.05 37.21 -28.35
C ARG A 1056 26.07 36.21 -27.19
N VAL A 1057 24.90 35.94 -26.59
CA VAL A 1057 24.77 34.96 -25.51
C VAL A 1057 25.07 33.55 -26.01
N ALA A 1058 24.54 33.15 -27.18
CA ALA A 1058 24.78 31.83 -27.75
C ALA A 1058 26.27 31.59 -28.03
N THR A 1059 26.94 32.56 -28.63
CA THR A 1059 28.37 32.49 -28.92
C THR A 1059 29.18 32.35 -27.64
N ALA A 1060 28.90 33.15 -26.62
CA ALA A 1060 29.59 33.07 -25.33
C ALA A 1060 29.34 31.74 -24.59
N LEU A 1061 28.12 31.19 -24.68
CA LEU A 1061 27.76 29.95 -23.99
C LEU A 1061 28.34 28.69 -24.65
N ARG A 1062 28.67 28.73 -25.96
CA ARG A 1062 29.30 27.59 -26.66
C ARG A 1062 30.67 27.24 -26.08
N ASP A 1063 31.38 28.23 -25.53
CA ASP A 1063 32.69 28.03 -24.87
C ASP A 1063 32.57 27.66 -23.38
N VAL A 1064 31.35 27.67 -22.81
CA VAL A 1064 31.12 27.36 -21.40
C VAL A 1064 30.95 25.85 -21.22
N ARG A 1065 31.77 25.26 -20.33
CA ARG A 1065 31.58 23.86 -19.90
C ARG A 1065 30.22 23.73 -19.20
N PRO A 1066 29.30 22.88 -19.68
CA PRO A 1066 27.97 22.75 -19.09
C PRO A 1066 28.06 22.26 -17.63
N ASN A 1067 27.27 22.85 -16.74
CA ASN A 1067 27.08 22.31 -15.40
C ASN A 1067 26.15 21.09 -15.47
N THR A 1068 26.71 19.90 -15.35
CA THR A 1068 25.98 18.63 -15.41
C THR A 1068 25.12 18.34 -14.17
N ASN A 1069 25.19 19.16 -13.12
CA ASN A 1069 24.51 18.91 -11.85
C ASN A 1069 23.08 19.50 -11.78
N LEU A 1070 22.50 19.91 -12.91
CA LEU A 1070 21.14 20.47 -12.96
C LEU A 1070 20.07 19.39 -13.17
N ASP A 1071 20.27 18.51 -14.14
CA ASP A 1071 19.39 17.38 -14.46
C ASP A 1071 20.07 16.09 -14.01
N THR A 1072 19.77 15.69 -12.77
CA THR A 1072 20.44 14.59 -12.08
C THR A 1072 19.45 13.52 -11.66
N VAL A 1073 19.88 12.27 -11.77
CA VAL A 1073 19.18 11.11 -11.20
C VAL A 1073 19.46 11.09 -9.69
N PRO A 1074 18.48 10.76 -8.83
CA PRO A 1074 18.67 10.67 -7.39
C PRO A 1074 19.87 9.79 -7.01
N GLN A 1075 20.51 10.08 -5.88
CA GLN A 1075 21.78 9.44 -5.47
C GLN A 1075 21.61 7.95 -5.17
N GLU A 1076 20.39 7.53 -4.89
CA GLU A 1076 19.93 6.19 -4.57
C GLU A 1076 20.27 5.20 -5.70
N VAL A 1077 20.37 5.68 -6.95
CA VAL A 1077 20.81 4.90 -8.12
C VAL A 1077 22.18 4.25 -7.95
N TRP A 1078 23.06 4.83 -7.12
CA TRP A 1078 24.35 4.22 -6.84
C TRP A 1078 24.26 2.91 -6.04
N GLY A 1079 23.14 2.63 -5.37
CA GLY A 1079 22.85 1.31 -4.81
C GLY A 1079 22.77 0.26 -5.92
N ARG A 1080 21.90 0.49 -6.90
CA ARG A 1080 21.69 -0.39 -8.05
C ARG A 1080 22.96 -0.61 -8.87
N VAL A 1081 23.72 0.47 -9.14
CA VAL A 1081 25.00 0.36 -9.86
C VAL A 1081 25.98 -0.56 -9.13
N ARG A 1082 26.00 -0.55 -7.78
CA ARG A 1082 26.88 -1.43 -7.00
C ARG A 1082 26.43 -2.89 -7.03
N GLU A 1083 25.13 -3.15 -7.08
CA GLU A 1083 24.60 -4.51 -7.26
C GLU A 1083 25.01 -5.08 -8.60
N VAL A 1084 24.80 -4.34 -9.70
CA VAL A 1084 25.18 -4.76 -11.05
C VAL A 1084 26.70 -4.99 -11.16
N LEU A 1085 27.51 -4.12 -10.54
CA LEU A 1085 28.97 -4.32 -10.48
C LEU A 1085 29.35 -5.63 -9.77
N ALA A 1086 28.65 -5.98 -8.69
CA ALA A 1086 28.89 -7.22 -7.95
C ALA A 1086 28.46 -8.45 -8.75
N GLU A 1087 27.29 -8.40 -9.41
CA GLU A 1087 26.78 -9.47 -10.29
C GLU A 1087 27.74 -9.76 -11.46
N GLN A 1088 28.35 -8.73 -12.03
CA GLN A 1088 29.30 -8.85 -13.14
C GLN A 1088 30.75 -9.13 -12.69
N GLY A 1089 31.02 -9.16 -11.37
CA GLY A 1089 32.36 -9.34 -10.82
C GLY A 1089 33.33 -8.19 -11.16
N MET A 1090 32.83 -7.02 -11.56
CA MET A 1090 33.67 -5.87 -11.94
C MET A 1090 34.10 -5.09 -10.70
N THR A 1091 35.40 -4.90 -10.53
CA THR A 1091 35.92 -4.11 -9.41
C THR A 1091 35.67 -2.61 -9.62
N HIS A 1092 35.58 -1.85 -8.53
CA HIS A 1092 35.38 -0.39 -8.62
C HIS A 1092 36.52 0.33 -9.38
N ARG A 1093 37.73 -0.26 -9.43
CA ARG A 1093 38.86 0.28 -10.19
C ARG A 1093 38.69 0.05 -11.69
N GLU A 1094 38.26 -1.15 -12.08
CA GLU A 1094 37.94 -1.47 -13.47
C GLU A 1094 36.78 -0.61 -13.98
N PHE A 1095 35.74 -0.46 -13.16
CA PHE A 1095 34.62 0.44 -13.47
C PHE A 1095 35.06 1.89 -13.65
N ALA A 1096 35.89 2.44 -12.75
CA ALA A 1096 36.41 3.80 -12.89
C ALA A 1096 37.24 3.96 -14.18
N SER A 1097 38.05 2.95 -14.52
CA SER A 1097 38.82 2.90 -15.76
C SER A 1097 37.92 2.85 -17.01
N ALA A 1098 36.88 2.02 -17.02
CA ALA A 1098 35.91 1.92 -18.11
C ALA A 1098 35.10 3.22 -18.29
N MET A 1099 34.78 3.90 -17.20
CA MET A 1099 34.16 5.22 -17.20
C MET A 1099 35.11 6.34 -17.68
N GLY A 1100 36.41 6.06 -17.85
CA GLY A 1100 37.42 7.05 -18.21
C GLY A 1100 37.71 8.07 -17.09
N THR A 1101 37.56 7.65 -15.83
CA THR A 1101 37.73 8.50 -14.65
C THR A 1101 38.80 7.96 -13.71
N SER A 1102 39.54 8.83 -13.03
CA SER A 1102 40.51 8.40 -12.01
C SER A 1102 39.78 7.83 -10.79
N PHE A 1103 40.24 6.68 -10.28
CA PHE A 1103 39.67 6.06 -9.08
C PHE A 1103 39.84 6.98 -7.84
N GLY A 1104 38.75 7.64 -7.44
CA GLY A 1104 38.70 8.62 -6.34
C GLY A 1104 38.09 8.10 -5.04
N GLY A 1105 38.09 6.78 -4.80
CA GLY A 1105 37.51 6.15 -3.62
C GLY A 1105 35.98 6.26 -3.58
N SER A 1106 35.42 6.75 -2.46
CA SER A 1106 33.97 6.83 -2.26
C SER A 1106 33.30 8.09 -2.81
N THR A 1107 34.08 9.04 -3.34
CA THR A 1107 33.60 10.37 -3.74
C THR A 1107 32.56 10.34 -4.86
N MET A 1108 32.68 9.39 -5.79
CA MET A 1108 31.73 9.23 -6.90
C MET A 1108 30.30 8.93 -6.42
N TRP A 1109 30.18 8.17 -5.33
CA TRP A 1109 28.90 7.66 -4.82
C TRP A 1109 28.14 8.67 -3.94
N LYS A 1110 28.78 9.78 -3.57
CA LYS A 1110 28.20 10.78 -2.64
C LYS A 1110 27.30 11.82 -3.33
N HIS A 1111 27.27 11.84 -4.66
CA HIS A 1111 26.59 12.88 -5.42
C HIS A 1111 25.69 12.27 -6.48
N SER A 1112 24.49 12.84 -6.63
CA SER A 1112 23.54 12.50 -7.69
C SER A 1112 24.20 12.56 -9.08
N PRO A 1113 24.20 11.47 -9.86
CA PRO A 1113 24.81 11.48 -11.19
C PRO A 1113 23.97 12.28 -12.18
N SER A 1114 24.66 12.93 -13.13
CA SER A 1114 24.00 13.52 -14.29
C SER A 1114 23.46 12.44 -15.22
N ARG A 1115 22.46 12.77 -16.05
CA ARG A 1115 21.93 11.83 -17.06
C ARG A 1115 22.99 11.36 -18.04
N GLN A 1116 23.88 12.25 -18.51
CA GLN A 1116 25.00 11.86 -19.38
C GLN A 1116 25.94 10.87 -18.70
N ARG A 1117 26.19 11.05 -17.40
CA ARG A 1117 26.98 10.09 -16.64
C ARG A 1117 26.24 8.77 -16.52
N MET A 1118 24.94 8.78 -16.21
CA MET A 1118 24.13 7.56 -16.14
C MET A 1118 24.05 6.81 -17.45
N ALA A 1119 23.92 7.51 -18.60
CA ALA A 1119 23.94 6.88 -19.91
C ALA A 1119 25.26 6.13 -20.14
N ARG A 1120 26.38 6.74 -19.76
CA ARG A 1120 27.69 6.09 -19.85
C ARG A 1120 27.86 4.94 -18.86
N VAL A 1121 27.29 5.04 -17.66
CA VAL A 1121 27.26 3.93 -16.69
C VAL A 1121 26.46 2.75 -17.27
N ALA A 1122 25.28 3.02 -17.83
CA ALA A 1122 24.45 2.01 -18.48
C ALA A 1122 25.16 1.35 -19.67
N GLU A 1123 25.85 2.13 -20.50
CA GLU A 1123 26.65 1.63 -21.63
C GLU A 1123 27.80 0.72 -21.16
N VAL A 1124 28.53 1.14 -20.12
CA VAL A 1124 29.66 0.36 -19.57
C VAL A 1124 29.21 -0.94 -18.93
N LEU A 1125 28.05 -0.94 -18.26
CA LEU A 1125 27.51 -2.11 -17.56
C LEU A 1125 26.57 -2.95 -18.42
N GLY A 1126 26.13 -2.46 -19.58
CA GLY A 1126 25.16 -3.15 -20.44
C GLY A 1126 23.81 -3.41 -19.76
N ASP A 1127 23.40 -2.53 -18.83
CA ASP A 1127 22.19 -2.71 -18.04
C ASP A 1127 21.01 -1.87 -18.59
N ALA A 1128 19.92 -2.56 -18.94
CA ALA A 1128 18.75 -1.95 -19.56
C ALA A 1128 17.94 -1.07 -18.59
N GLU A 1129 17.93 -1.35 -17.28
CA GLU A 1129 17.20 -0.53 -16.30
C GLU A 1129 17.91 0.81 -16.07
N LEU A 1130 19.25 0.79 -15.98
CA LEU A 1130 20.06 2.00 -15.88
C LEU A 1130 19.95 2.87 -17.14
N GLU A 1131 19.79 2.24 -18.32
CA GLU A 1131 19.56 2.96 -19.59
C GLU A 1131 18.22 3.71 -19.58
N VAL A 1132 17.16 3.10 -19.05
CA VAL A 1132 15.84 3.74 -18.89
C VAL A 1132 15.95 4.97 -17.97
N LEU A 1133 16.67 4.85 -16.84
CA LEU A 1133 16.88 5.98 -15.91
C LEU A 1133 17.61 7.16 -16.58
N ALA A 1134 18.52 6.88 -17.52
CA ALA A 1134 19.24 7.91 -18.24
C ALA A 1134 18.37 8.62 -19.30
N THR A 1135 17.48 7.90 -19.97
CA THR A 1135 16.78 8.36 -21.18
C THR A 1135 15.32 8.81 -20.99
N ASN A 1136 14.71 8.58 -19.82
CA ASN A 1136 13.30 8.90 -19.56
C ASN A 1136 12.90 10.40 -19.61
N ASP A 1137 11.59 10.66 -19.55
CA ASP A 1137 10.98 11.99 -19.71
C ASP A 1137 10.73 12.71 -18.36
N ILE A 1138 11.32 12.20 -17.28
CA ILE A 1138 11.14 12.73 -15.93
C ILE A 1138 12.27 13.68 -15.55
N TYR A 1139 11.95 14.71 -14.79
CA TYR A 1139 12.90 15.56 -14.10
C TYR A 1139 12.64 15.44 -12.60
N TRP A 1140 13.65 14.97 -11.87
CA TRP A 1140 13.60 14.76 -10.43
C TRP A 1140 13.75 16.10 -9.70
N ASP A 1141 12.61 16.69 -9.36
CA ASP A 1141 12.53 18.02 -8.75
C ASP A 1141 12.40 17.93 -7.23
N SER A 1142 13.08 18.80 -6.51
CA SER A 1142 13.04 18.81 -5.05
C SER A 1142 11.82 19.57 -4.55
N ILE A 1143 11.15 19.04 -3.52
CA ILE A 1143 10.10 19.75 -2.78
C ILE A 1143 10.73 20.95 -2.07
N ALA A 1144 10.22 22.15 -2.36
CA ALA A 1144 10.67 23.40 -1.76
C ALA A 1144 9.82 23.81 -0.53
N SER A 1145 8.52 23.55 -0.57
CA SER A 1145 7.62 23.72 0.58
C SER A 1145 6.37 22.83 0.47
N VAL A 1146 5.80 22.51 1.64
CA VAL A 1146 4.49 21.86 1.80
C VAL A 1146 3.71 22.70 2.82
N GLU A 1147 2.63 23.35 2.39
CA GLU A 1147 1.87 24.30 3.20
C GLU A 1147 0.41 23.82 3.37
N PRO A 1148 -0.13 23.69 4.59
CA PRO A 1148 -1.52 23.28 4.78
C PRO A 1148 -2.48 24.38 4.30
N LEU A 1149 -3.49 23.99 3.52
CA LEU A 1149 -4.55 24.89 3.02
C LEU A 1149 -5.89 24.71 3.74
N GLY A 1150 -6.01 23.73 4.64
CA GLY A 1150 -7.27 23.41 5.32
C GLY A 1150 -8.12 22.39 4.55
N GLU A 1151 -9.36 22.23 4.98
CA GLU A 1151 -10.33 21.35 4.33
C GLU A 1151 -10.89 21.96 3.04
N GLN A 1152 -10.83 21.21 1.94
CA GLN A 1152 -11.38 21.60 0.64
C GLN A 1152 -12.07 20.42 -0.03
N GLU A 1153 -12.97 20.70 -0.97
CA GLU A 1153 -13.49 19.68 -1.87
C GLU A 1153 -12.38 19.12 -2.74
N VAL A 1154 -12.29 17.79 -2.77
CA VAL A 1154 -11.28 17.05 -3.51
C VAL A 1154 -11.92 16.10 -4.50
N TYR A 1155 -11.18 15.79 -5.55
CA TYR A 1155 -11.58 15.05 -6.72
C TYR A 1155 -10.50 14.04 -7.05
N ASP A 1156 -10.88 13.11 -7.91
CA ASP A 1156 -9.97 12.13 -8.45
C ASP A 1156 -10.33 11.81 -9.91
N ALA A 1157 -9.37 11.21 -10.62
CA ALA A 1157 -9.50 10.91 -12.03
C ALA A 1157 -8.99 9.51 -12.36
N THR A 1158 -9.69 8.88 -13.30
CA THR A 1158 -9.37 7.53 -13.78
C THR A 1158 -8.68 7.57 -15.13
N VAL A 1159 -7.50 6.96 -15.26
CA VAL A 1159 -6.82 6.74 -16.55
C VAL A 1159 -6.73 5.25 -16.85
N LEU A 1160 -7.07 4.85 -18.09
CA LEU A 1160 -6.98 3.47 -18.57
C LEU A 1160 -5.54 3.06 -18.85
N GLY A 1161 -5.21 1.81 -18.54
CA GLY A 1161 -3.96 1.15 -18.93
C GLY A 1161 -2.76 1.49 -18.06
N VAL A 1162 -2.70 2.69 -17.47
CA VAL A 1162 -1.65 3.09 -16.51
C VAL A 1162 -2.27 3.89 -15.36
N HIS A 1163 -1.75 3.71 -14.14
CA HIS A 1163 -2.32 4.28 -12.91
C HIS A 1163 -1.75 5.66 -12.56
N ASN A 1164 -1.51 6.51 -13.56
CA ASN A 1164 -1.00 7.85 -13.33
C ASN A 1164 -1.43 8.82 -14.45
N PHE A 1165 -1.26 10.11 -14.20
CA PHE A 1165 -1.37 11.17 -15.18
C PHE A 1165 -0.44 12.33 -14.85
N VAL A 1166 -0.23 13.22 -15.82
CA VAL A 1166 0.45 14.48 -15.61
C VAL A 1166 -0.55 15.58 -15.29
N ALA A 1167 -0.41 16.22 -14.13
CA ALA A 1167 -1.12 17.45 -13.80
C ALA A 1167 -0.18 18.52 -13.25
N ASN A 1168 -0.39 19.78 -13.64
CA ASN A 1168 0.47 20.92 -13.30
C ASN A 1168 1.98 20.69 -13.61
N GLY A 1169 2.27 19.80 -14.56
CA GLY A 1169 3.63 19.37 -14.92
C GLY A 1169 4.29 18.40 -13.93
N ILE A 1170 3.51 17.76 -13.05
CA ILE A 1170 3.94 16.79 -12.05
C ILE A 1170 3.26 15.44 -12.36
N ALA A 1171 3.98 14.33 -12.18
CA ALA A 1171 3.40 13.00 -12.31
C ALA A 1171 2.68 12.59 -11.01
N LEU A 1172 1.40 12.24 -11.11
CA LEU A 1172 0.50 11.97 -10.00
C LEU A 1172 -0.21 10.62 -10.20
N HIS A 1173 -0.51 9.91 -9.11
CA HIS A 1173 -1.05 8.54 -9.15
C HIS A 1173 -2.59 8.50 -9.07
N ASN A 1174 -3.21 7.48 -9.65
CA ASN A 1174 -4.65 7.20 -9.61
C ASN A 1174 -5.05 6.39 -8.36
N SER A 1175 -6.34 6.26 -8.06
CA SER A 1175 -6.81 5.42 -6.94
C SER A 1175 -6.86 3.89 -7.22
N ILE A 1176 -6.89 3.10 -6.14
CA ILE A 1176 -6.87 1.62 -6.11
C ILE A 1176 -8.12 0.99 -6.76
N GLU A 1177 -9.27 1.68 -6.76
CA GLU A 1177 -10.55 1.09 -7.21
C GLU A 1177 -10.62 0.78 -8.72
N GLN A 1178 -9.57 1.05 -9.49
CA GLN A 1178 -9.61 1.07 -10.95
C GLN A 1178 -9.54 -0.30 -11.61
N ASP A 1179 -8.77 -1.22 -11.03
CA ASP A 1179 -8.58 -2.58 -11.56
C ASP A 1179 -9.80 -3.48 -11.36
N ALA A 1180 -10.65 -3.15 -10.37
CA ALA A 1180 -11.91 -3.84 -10.15
C ALA A 1180 -12.92 -3.54 -11.26
N ASP A 1181 -13.50 -4.58 -11.84
CA ASP A 1181 -14.62 -4.47 -12.78
C ASP A 1181 -15.93 -4.20 -12.03
N MET A 1182 -16.03 -4.68 -10.79
CA MET A 1182 -17.19 -4.47 -9.94
C MET A 1182 -16.77 -4.20 -8.50
N VAL A 1183 -17.47 -3.29 -7.83
CA VAL A 1183 -17.22 -2.93 -6.43
C VAL A 1183 -18.53 -2.93 -5.68
N ILE A 1184 -18.59 -3.74 -4.63
CA ILE A 1184 -19.77 -3.94 -3.78
C ILE A 1184 -19.41 -3.43 -2.38
N LEU A 1185 -20.17 -2.46 -1.88
CA LEU A 1185 -20.04 -1.93 -0.53
C LEU A 1185 -21.15 -2.50 0.35
N LEU A 1186 -20.80 -3.04 1.51
CA LEU A 1186 -21.78 -3.55 2.47
C LEU A 1186 -22.16 -2.45 3.46
N HIS A 1187 -23.45 -2.12 3.53
CA HIS A 1187 -24.01 -1.23 4.53
C HIS A 1187 -25.05 -1.95 5.39
N ARG A 1188 -25.15 -1.54 6.65
CA ARG A 1188 -26.13 -2.06 7.60
C ARG A 1188 -26.62 -0.91 8.47
N ASP A 1189 -27.85 -0.46 8.29
CA ASP A 1189 -28.40 0.69 9.02
C ASP A 1189 -28.43 0.41 10.54
N ASP A 1190 -28.78 -0.83 10.91
CA ASP A 1190 -28.96 -1.30 12.28
C ASP A 1190 -27.68 -1.29 13.13
N VAL A 1191 -26.51 -1.21 12.51
CA VAL A 1191 -25.26 -1.05 13.27
C VAL A 1191 -24.94 0.41 13.58
N TYR A 1192 -25.48 1.37 12.83
CA TYR A 1192 -25.14 2.78 12.97
C TYR A 1192 -26.21 3.63 13.66
N GLU A 1193 -27.46 3.18 13.67
CA GLU A 1193 -28.61 3.91 14.24
C GLU A 1193 -29.40 3.05 15.24
N LYS A 1194 -29.51 3.52 16.49
CA LYS A 1194 -30.20 2.81 17.59
C LYS A 1194 -31.72 2.66 17.35
N GLU A 1195 -32.32 3.50 16.52
CA GLU A 1195 -33.75 3.49 16.14
C GLU A 1195 -33.97 3.05 14.68
N SER A 1196 -33.02 2.31 14.09
CA SER A 1196 -33.13 1.86 12.70
C SER A 1196 -34.46 1.13 12.46
N THR A 1197 -35.16 1.55 11.40
CA THR A 1197 -36.44 0.98 10.99
C THR A 1197 -36.30 -0.38 10.29
N ARG A 1198 -35.05 -0.85 10.05
CA ARG A 1198 -34.70 -2.01 9.22
C ARG A 1198 -33.70 -2.98 9.92
N PRO A 1199 -33.99 -3.50 11.13
CA PRO A 1199 -33.09 -4.40 11.86
C PRO A 1199 -32.91 -5.75 11.16
N GLY A 1200 -31.65 -6.21 11.01
CA GLY A 1200 -31.35 -7.47 10.33
C GLY A 1200 -31.37 -7.39 8.80
N GLU A 1201 -31.52 -6.20 8.22
CA GLU A 1201 -31.30 -5.95 6.79
C GLU A 1201 -29.88 -5.42 6.55
N ALA A 1202 -29.34 -5.72 5.38
CA ALA A 1202 -28.09 -5.16 4.88
C ALA A 1202 -28.28 -4.73 3.43
N ASP A 1203 -27.65 -3.62 3.05
CA ASP A 1203 -27.62 -3.17 1.67
C ASP A 1203 -26.27 -3.56 1.03
N LEU A 1204 -26.33 -4.32 -0.06
CA LEU A 1204 -25.24 -4.52 -1.00
C LEU A 1204 -25.31 -3.40 -2.04
N ILE A 1205 -24.47 -2.38 -1.86
CA ILE A 1205 -24.38 -1.22 -2.73
C ILE A 1205 -23.41 -1.55 -3.85
N VAL A 1206 -23.90 -1.86 -5.05
CA VAL A 1206 -23.04 -2.05 -6.22
C VAL A 1206 -22.57 -0.67 -6.69
N ALA A 1207 -21.53 -0.16 -6.06
CA ALA A 1207 -21.05 1.21 -6.23
C ALA A 1207 -20.27 1.41 -7.54
N LYS A 1208 -19.74 0.33 -8.13
CA LYS A 1208 -19.11 0.32 -9.46
C LYS A 1208 -19.48 -0.96 -10.18
N HIS A 1209 -19.85 -0.86 -11.46
CA HIS A 1209 -19.99 -1.99 -12.36
C HIS A 1209 -19.57 -1.56 -13.77
N ARG A 1210 -18.48 -2.13 -14.30
CA ARG A 1210 -17.87 -1.71 -15.57
C ARG A 1210 -18.71 -2.14 -16.80
N ASN A 1211 -19.44 -3.24 -16.68
CA ASN A 1211 -20.16 -3.89 -17.78
C ASN A 1211 -21.69 -3.85 -17.61
N GLY A 1212 -22.22 -3.12 -16.62
CA GLY A 1212 -23.65 -3.11 -16.33
C GLY A 1212 -24.06 -1.99 -15.36
N PRO A 1213 -25.36 -1.91 -15.00
CA PRO A 1213 -25.87 -0.88 -14.09
C PRO A 1213 -25.43 -1.11 -12.64
N THR A 1214 -25.35 -0.02 -11.89
CA THR A 1214 -25.18 0.01 -10.42
C THR A 1214 -26.56 0.02 -9.75
N ARG A 1215 -26.74 -0.77 -8.69
CA ARG A 1215 -27.99 -0.84 -7.92
C ARG A 1215 -27.68 -1.15 -6.45
N ASP A 1216 -28.50 -0.62 -5.56
CA ASP A 1216 -28.48 -0.97 -4.15
C ASP A 1216 -29.46 -2.13 -3.94
N LEU A 1217 -28.96 -3.23 -3.39
CA LEU A 1217 -29.73 -4.46 -3.21
C LEU A 1217 -29.88 -4.73 -1.72
N THR A 1218 -31.11 -4.88 -1.25
CA THR A 1218 -31.37 -5.20 0.15
C THR A 1218 -31.42 -6.71 0.34
N VAL A 1219 -30.65 -7.20 1.29
CA VAL A 1219 -30.58 -8.61 1.69
C VAL A 1219 -30.82 -8.75 3.19
N ALA A 1220 -31.34 -9.90 3.62
CA ALA A 1220 -31.48 -10.19 5.04
C ALA A 1220 -30.18 -10.79 5.59
N PHE A 1221 -29.66 -10.22 6.68
CA PHE A 1221 -28.51 -10.75 7.40
C PHE A 1221 -28.96 -11.63 8.57
N GLN A 1222 -28.72 -12.94 8.46
CA GLN A 1222 -29.02 -13.92 9.49
C GLN A 1222 -27.73 -14.27 10.25
N GLY A 1223 -27.27 -13.34 11.11
CA GLY A 1223 -26.00 -13.48 11.82
C GLY A 1223 -25.86 -14.77 12.64
N HIS A 1224 -26.96 -15.30 13.18
CA HIS A 1224 -26.99 -16.56 13.94
C HIS A 1224 -26.71 -17.81 13.07
N TYR A 1225 -26.89 -17.72 11.76
CA TYR A 1225 -26.49 -18.74 10.78
C TYR A 1225 -25.25 -18.33 9.98
N SER A 1226 -24.61 -17.20 10.33
CA SER A 1226 -23.46 -16.62 9.59
C SER A 1226 -23.69 -16.53 8.09
N ARG A 1227 -24.87 -16.04 7.68
CA ARG A 1227 -25.24 -15.93 6.26
C ARG A 1227 -26.07 -14.70 5.94
N PHE A 1228 -25.96 -14.26 4.70
CA PHE A 1228 -26.89 -13.35 4.04
C PHE A 1228 -27.84 -14.18 3.16
N VAL A 1229 -29.09 -13.73 3.03
CA VAL A 1229 -30.10 -14.35 2.17
C VAL A 1229 -30.92 -13.26 1.46
N ASP A 1230 -31.49 -13.59 0.31
CA ASP A 1230 -32.43 -12.69 -0.36
C ASP A 1230 -33.62 -12.34 0.54
N MET A 1231 -34.14 -11.13 0.35
CA MET A 1231 -35.44 -10.76 0.89
C MET A 1231 -36.51 -11.61 0.20
N ALA A 1232 -37.42 -12.21 0.96
CA ALA A 1232 -38.50 -13.00 0.39
C ALA A 1232 -39.42 -12.07 -0.42
N HIS A 1233 -39.49 -12.28 -1.75
CA HIS A 1233 -40.50 -11.68 -2.62
C HIS A 1233 -41.86 -12.34 -2.45
#